data_AF-A0A3E2GR95-F1
#
_entry.id   AF-A0A3E2GR95-F1
#
_cell.length_a   1.000
_cell.length_b   1.000
_cell.length_c   1.000
_cell.angle_alpha   90.00
_cell.angle_beta   90.00
_cell.angle_gamma   90.00
#
_symmetry.space_group_name_H-M   'P 1'
#
loop_
_entity.id
_entity.type
_entity.pdbx_description
1 polymer ?
#
loop_
_entity_poly.entity_id
_entity_poly.type
_entity_poly.pdbx_seq_one_letter_code
_entity_poly.pdbx_strand_id
1 'polypeptide(L)'
;CLFVDAINEEESVEEDDRLQPRCSGISGASPLWHVWADSKAGRAPGSAVIPTPRRAPAPLHNSPSDEVVGSSAQANVNLFCLTMCVYGKVPVYTCDETKPTCLQCQKSRRQCPGYKDDFDLVFRNETQATERRARRAVVVKKVNSRALEPAQDQDLLTSSTHVKQEYDDVSTDELALQARELMASFVTGTVAVPVEQQAPCYFLANFVLMPKENSPGGYFDFLIPMIKTERPDSVIFTAFEAVAMASLVNRPNTKASGLIHLAFTKYAQALRLTNLALQNQAQQKEDATLAAVLLLGLFESIASERGNVLAWGAHVDGAVQLVKLRGKKQLRTKVGNSLFNTVRNQMIVSCMAASKQPALGIDWWISDDIKDENAKFVAMMSIRVAELRTGVNHILAASPRTPANIEKVLAVMRQAQAMEQEFQDWHDSLPDAWRPKTVAWIENIPDGDLVNAELCPGRVDMFDDFFIAYVWNHARTARIFLSGMVIRCTAWVCAPVDYRTTPEYATAARVGIDIVTDIIASAPYFLGWRVDKDGNLKHAGLGGFACGDDEDASPRSLGGYFCQWGLLSVAGSDFTTDAQRIWAKGRLRYIGDNLGMNQSGMLSNLELRLPSMIVRRDQMTNAFQDQKLVSKLSAIHIGSHISHPPTPGTPASAQQRQAQKELWEKERKKIIQNASNNQGETVERVMAGYFAL
;
A
#
# COMPACT_ATOMS: atom_id res chain seq x y z
N CYS A 1 -10.05 17.77 3.89
CA CYS A 1 -10.08 17.15 5.24
C CYS A 1 -9.89 18.23 6.29
N LEU A 2 -10.99 18.74 6.86
CA LEU A 2 -11.00 19.69 7.98
C LEU A 2 -12.11 19.21 8.92
N PHE A 3 -11.85 18.28 9.84
CA PHE A 3 -12.81 17.88 10.90
C PHE A 3 -12.13 17.03 11.98
N VAL A 4 -10.96 17.46 12.47
CA VAL A 4 -10.40 16.92 13.74
C VAL A 4 -10.94 17.69 14.95
N ASP A 5 -11.54 18.86 14.74
CA ASP A 5 -11.91 19.75 15.86
C ASP A 5 -13.30 19.45 16.48
N ALA A 6 -14.21 18.78 15.76
CA ALA A 6 -15.60 18.61 16.23
C ALA A 6 -15.80 17.48 17.28
N ILE A 7 -14.77 16.71 17.63
CA ILE A 7 -14.86 15.62 18.63
C ILE A 7 -14.25 16.03 19.98
N ASN A 8 -13.56 17.19 20.06
CA ASN A 8 -12.83 17.62 21.26
C ASN A 8 -13.58 18.64 22.14
N GLU A 9 -14.81 19.05 21.81
CA GLU A 9 -15.51 20.15 22.51
C GLU A 9 -16.52 19.75 23.60
N GLU A 10 -16.60 18.48 24.03
CA GLU A 10 -17.56 18.07 25.08
C GLU A 10 -16.99 17.64 26.44
N GLU A 11 -15.68 17.77 26.71
CA GLU A 11 -15.12 17.52 28.05
C GLU A 11 -14.23 18.67 28.54
N SER A 12 -14.85 19.80 28.90
CA SER A 12 -14.25 20.76 29.83
C SER A 12 -15.31 21.49 30.63
N VAL A 13 -15.70 20.92 31.77
CA VAL A 13 -16.26 21.69 32.90
C VAL A 13 -15.54 21.25 34.17
N GLU A 14 -15.06 22.26 34.88
CA GLU A 14 -14.24 22.31 36.08
C GLU A 14 -14.75 21.44 37.24
N GLU A 15 -13.82 20.95 38.08
CA GLU A 15 -14.00 21.16 39.53
C GLU A 15 -12.66 21.14 40.28
N ASP A 16 -12.48 22.21 41.06
CA ASP A 16 -11.32 22.61 41.86
C ASP A 16 -11.37 21.97 43.26
N ASP A 17 -10.20 21.75 43.84
CA ASP A 17 -9.97 21.15 45.15
C ASP A 17 -10.49 22.07 46.28
N ARG A 18 -11.29 21.55 47.24
CA ARG A 18 -11.12 21.73 48.71
C ARG A 18 -12.29 21.22 49.56
N LEU A 19 -11.89 20.66 50.71
CA LEU A 19 -12.58 20.54 52.01
C LEU A 19 -13.47 19.30 52.27
N GLN A 20 -12.94 18.41 53.14
CA GLN A 20 -13.69 17.44 53.93
C GLN A 20 -14.77 18.11 54.81
N PRO A 21 -15.78 17.33 55.24
CA PRO A 21 -15.78 16.97 56.65
C PRO A 21 -16.13 15.50 56.96
N ARG A 22 -15.67 15.12 58.15
CA ARG A 22 -15.89 13.86 58.89
C ARG A 22 -17.38 13.64 59.22
N CYS A 23 -17.81 12.37 59.20
CA CYS A 23 -18.76 11.83 60.18
C CYS A 23 -18.42 10.36 60.47
N SER A 24 -18.42 10.03 61.77
CA SER A 24 -17.87 8.86 62.43
C SER A 24 -18.94 7.96 63.06
N GLY A 25 -18.68 6.63 63.07
CA GLY A 25 -19.22 5.63 64.02
C GLY A 25 -20.65 5.12 63.74
N ILE A 26 -21.03 3.85 63.94
CA ILE A 26 -20.63 2.83 64.95
C ILE A 26 -20.88 1.40 64.39
N SER A 27 -20.05 0.46 64.88
CA SER A 27 -19.99 -1.02 64.80
C SER A 27 -21.29 -1.80 65.10
N GLY A 28 -21.45 -3.10 64.81
CA GLY A 28 -20.54 -4.13 64.31
C GLY A 28 -21.12 -5.54 64.47
N ALA A 29 -20.40 -6.57 64.00
CA ALA A 29 -20.30 -7.93 64.58
C ALA A 29 -19.52 -8.86 63.63
N SER A 30 -18.47 -9.49 64.16
CA SER A 30 -17.81 -10.73 63.67
C SER A 30 -17.61 -11.60 64.93
N PRO A 31 -17.50 -12.95 64.83
CA PRO A 31 -16.17 -13.62 64.94
C PRO A 31 -16.07 -14.97 64.17
N LEU A 32 -14.97 -15.34 63.47
CA LEU A 32 -13.66 -15.95 63.85
C LEU A 32 -13.54 -17.49 63.70
N TRP A 33 -12.26 -17.91 63.53
CA TRP A 33 -11.59 -19.24 63.67
C TRP A 33 -11.39 -20.05 62.35
N HIS A 34 -10.27 -20.73 62.01
CA HIS A 34 -8.85 -20.82 62.44
C HIS A 34 -8.05 -21.73 61.41
N VAL A 35 -6.86 -21.30 60.96
CA VAL A 35 -5.50 -21.95 60.95
C VAL A 35 -5.20 -23.43 60.53
N TRP A 36 -4.22 -23.60 59.60
CA TRP A 36 -3.09 -24.59 59.36
C TRP A 36 -3.27 -26.14 59.59
N ALA A 37 -2.53 -27.14 59.04
CA ALA A 37 -1.22 -27.30 58.37
C ALA A 37 -1.11 -28.68 57.62
N ASP A 38 -0.13 -28.78 56.69
CA ASP A 38 0.83 -29.87 56.33
C ASP A 38 0.49 -31.39 56.22
N SER A 39 0.88 -32.01 55.10
CA SER A 39 2.07 -32.92 55.00
C SER A 39 1.99 -34.04 53.91
N LYS A 40 3.02 -34.00 53.03
CA LYS A 40 3.71 -34.99 52.17
C LYS A 40 3.44 -36.51 52.26
N ALA A 41 3.44 -37.17 51.08
CA ALA A 41 4.30 -38.28 50.61
C ALA A 41 3.74 -38.78 49.24
N GLY A 42 4.44 -39.12 48.14
CA GLY A 42 5.83 -39.45 47.84
C GLY A 42 5.89 -40.82 47.12
N ARG A 43 6.17 -40.89 45.81
CA ARG A 43 6.97 -41.92 45.07
C ARG A 43 6.80 -41.87 43.53
N ALA A 44 7.94 -41.74 42.84
CA ALA A 44 8.24 -42.33 41.52
C ALA A 44 9.15 -43.59 41.77
N PRO A 45 9.52 -44.48 40.80
CA PRO A 45 10.26 -44.15 39.55
C PRO A 45 10.03 -45.09 38.31
N GLY A 46 10.67 -44.79 37.16
CA GLY A 46 11.30 -45.83 36.31
C GLY A 46 10.97 -45.99 34.80
N SER A 47 11.69 -45.22 33.97
CA SER A 47 12.19 -45.38 32.58
C SER A 47 12.08 -46.66 31.69
N ALA A 48 11.85 -46.39 30.38
CA ALA A 48 12.56 -46.80 29.12
C ALA A 48 12.26 -48.11 28.34
N VAL A 49 12.05 -48.00 27.01
CA VAL A 49 12.93 -48.45 25.87
C VAL A 49 12.14 -48.58 24.53
N ILE A 50 12.85 -48.27 23.42
CA ILE A 50 12.57 -48.16 21.97
C ILE A 50 12.31 -49.54 21.28
N PRO A 51 11.81 -49.64 20.01
CA PRO A 51 12.72 -49.75 18.85
C PRO A 51 12.23 -49.16 17.48
N THR A 52 13.17 -48.93 16.57
CA THR A 52 13.06 -48.74 15.09
C THR A 52 13.92 -49.83 14.39
N PRO A 53 14.19 -49.87 13.06
CA PRO A 53 13.40 -49.75 11.81
C PRO A 53 13.71 -50.91 10.78
N ARG A 54 13.08 -50.94 9.57
CA ARG A 54 13.61 -51.45 8.25
C ARG A 54 12.52 -51.40 7.15
N ARG A 55 12.69 -50.64 6.05
CA ARG A 55 13.26 -50.94 4.69
C ARG A 55 12.38 -51.78 3.72
N ALA A 56 12.09 -51.20 2.54
CA ALA A 56 11.45 -51.76 1.32
C ALA A 56 12.41 -52.68 0.51
N PRO A 57 12.05 -53.37 -0.63
CA PRO A 57 11.45 -52.83 -1.89
C PRO A 57 10.48 -53.72 -2.75
N ALA A 58 9.66 -53.06 -3.62
CA ALA A 58 9.15 -53.31 -5.02
C ALA A 58 8.81 -54.73 -5.59
N PRO A 59 8.26 -54.85 -6.83
CA PRO A 59 7.00 -54.34 -7.45
C PRO A 59 6.16 -55.48 -8.08
N LEU A 60 4.93 -55.24 -8.62
CA LEU A 60 4.37 -55.93 -9.83
C LEU A 60 2.96 -55.46 -10.22
N HIS A 61 2.67 -55.73 -11.49
CA HIS A 61 1.69 -55.21 -12.45
C HIS A 61 0.21 -55.66 -12.32
N ASN A 62 -0.65 -54.86 -12.99
CA ASN A 62 -1.88 -55.18 -13.74
C ASN A 62 -3.28 -55.02 -13.10
N SER A 63 -4.05 -54.13 -13.74
CA SER A 63 -5.51 -53.92 -13.81
C SER A 63 -6.27 -55.15 -14.39
N PRO A 64 -7.62 -55.16 -14.59
CA PRO A 64 -8.66 -54.13 -14.37
C PRO A 64 -10.00 -54.69 -13.75
N SER A 65 -11.07 -53.88 -13.87
CA SER A 65 -12.53 -54.15 -13.82
C SER A 65 -13.34 -53.98 -12.51
N ASP A 66 -14.22 -52.98 -12.61
CA ASP A 66 -15.65 -52.92 -12.27
C ASP A 66 -16.18 -52.55 -10.87
N GLU A 67 -16.79 -51.36 -10.87
CA GLU A 67 -18.05 -50.89 -10.25
C GLU A 67 -18.41 -51.32 -8.81
N VAL A 68 -18.60 -50.34 -7.92
CA VAL A 68 -19.92 -49.77 -7.56
C VAL A 68 -19.76 -48.69 -6.46
N VAL A 69 -20.19 -47.47 -6.81
CA VAL A 69 -20.91 -46.43 -6.03
C VAL A 69 -20.63 -46.28 -4.52
N GLY A 70 -20.15 -45.08 -4.14
CA GLY A 70 -20.22 -44.56 -2.77
C GLY A 70 -19.68 -43.13 -2.64
N SER A 71 -20.59 -42.16 -2.58
CA SER A 71 -20.37 -40.71 -2.54
C SER A 71 -19.66 -40.15 -1.29
N SER A 72 -18.81 -39.14 -1.44
CA SER A 72 -18.93 -37.88 -0.65
C SER A 72 -18.06 -36.73 -1.18
N ALA A 73 -18.77 -35.73 -1.72
CA ALA A 73 -18.56 -34.28 -1.60
C ALA A 73 -17.22 -33.64 -2.04
N GLN A 74 -17.10 -33.43 -3.35
CA GLN A 74 -16.55 -32.18 -3.90
C GLN A 74 -17.58 -31.06 -3.71
N ALA A 75 -17.24 -30.05 -2.92
CA ALA A 75 -17.97 -28.80 -2.82
C ALA A 75 -16.99 -27.65 -2.58
N ASN A 76 -16.56 -26.99 -3.66
CA ASN A 76 -16.17 -25.57 -3.68
C ASN A 76 -15.93 -25.12 -5.14
N VAL A 77 -16.99 -25.16 -5.94
CA VAL A 77 -17.11 -24.37 -7.17
C VAL A 77 -18.50 -23.76 -7.15
N ASN A 78 -18.66 -22.63 -6.46
CA ASN A 78 -19.83 -21.75 -6.57
C ASN A 78 -19.52 -20.37 -5.99
N LEU A 79 -18.61 -19.64 -6.63
CA LEU A 79 -18.42 -18.20 -6.41
C LEU A 79 -18.80 -17.36 -7.66
N PHE A 80 -19.31 -17.99 -8.72
CA PHE A 80 -19.58 -17.33 -10.01
C PHE A 80 -21.05 -16.95 -10.27
N CYS A 81 -21.96 -16.98 -9.29
CA CYS A 81 -23.38 -16.77 -9.57
C CYS A 81 -24.19 -15.95 -8.55
N LEU A 82 -23.57 -15.06 -7.76
CA LEU A 82 -24.30 -14.26 -6.74
C LEU A 82 -24.34 -12.74 -6.95
N THR A 83 -23.84 -12.20 -8.07
CA THR A 83 -23.86 -10.75 -8.35
C THR A 83 -24.99 -10.32 -9.29
N MET A 84 -26.09 -11.06 -9.39
CA MET A 84 -27.27 -10.70 -10.19
C MET A 84 -28.57 -11.13 -9.50
N CYS A 85 -29.07 -10.34 -8.53
CA CYS A 85 -30.50 -10.34 -8.23
C CYS A 85 -31.03 -9.13 -7.42
N VAL A 86 -30.60 -7.89 -7.69
CA VAL A 86 -31.39 -6.71 -7.26
C VAL A 86 -31.18 -5.54 -8.23
N TYR A 87 -31.65 -5.69 -9.47
CA TYR A 87 -32.18 -4.53 -10.20
C TYR A 87 -33.65 -4.84 -10.46
N GLY A 88 -34.51 -3.98 -9.92
CA GLY A 88 -35.96 -4.11 -10.08
C GLY A 88 -36.32 -4.28 -11.55
N LYS A 89 -37.08 -5.33 -11.86
CA LYS A 89 -37.68 -5.53 -13.17
C LYS A 89 -38.59 -4.34 -13.46
N VAL A 90 -38.11 -3.35 -14.21
CA VAL A 90 -38.99 -2.63 -15.13
C VAL A 90 -39.21 -3.61 -16.29
N PRO A 91 -40.44 -4.08 -16.55
CA PRO A 91 -40.67 -4.96 -17.69
C PRO A 91 -40.30 -4.19 -18.95
N VAL A 92 -39.39 -4.74 -19.75
CA VAL A 92 -39.15 -4.28 -21.13
C VAL A 92 -40.23 -4.95 -21.97
N TYR A 93 -41.25 -4.18 -22.36
CA TYR A 93 -42.25 -4.62 -23.33
C TYR A 93 -41.70 -4.32 -24.73
N THR A 94 -41.66 -5.34 -25.58
CA THR A 94 -41.41 -5.18 -27.02
C THR A 94 -42.52 -4.33 -27.65
N CYS A 95 -42.14 -3.31 -28.40
CA CYS A 95 -43.08 -2.45 -29.14
C CYS A 95 -43.62 -3.24 -30.35
N ASP A 96 -44.93 -3.19 -30.58
CA ASP A 96 -45.59 -3.87 -31.71
C ASP A 96 -45.65 -3.00 -32.98
N GLU A 97 -45.01 -1.83 -32.97
CA GLU A 97 -44.79 -0.92 -34.11
C GLU A 97 -46.06 -0.45 -34.87
N THR A 98 -47.25 -0.68 -34.32
CA THR A 98 -48.52 -0.18 -34.87
C THR A 98 -48.57 1.35 -34.84
N LYS A 99 -48.85 1.99 -35.98
CA LYS A 99 -48.95 3.46 -36.14
C LYS A 99 -50.42 3.92 -36.03
N PRO A 100 -50.73 5.09 -35.41
CA PRO A 100 -49.80 6.14 -34.95
C PRO A 100 -49.20 5.94 -33.55
N THR A 101 -49.73 5.02 -32.74
CA THR A 101 -49.21 4.68 -31.40
C THR A 101 -49.29 3.18 -31.18
N CYS A 102 -48.29 2.56 -30.57
CA CYS A 102 -48.28 1.11 -30.38
C CYS A 102 -49.41 0.62 -29.45
N LEU A 103 -49.98 -0.56 -29.72
CA LEU A 103 -51.10 -1.12 -28.95
C LEU A 103 -50.74 -1.39 -27.49
N GLN A 104 -49.46 -1.66 -27.20
CA GLN A 104 -48.97 -1.85 -25.82
C GLN A 104 -49.02 -0.55 -25.00
N CYS A 105 -48.62 0.59 -25.56
CA CYS A 105 -48.76 1.89 -24.89
C CYS A 105 -50.24 2.27 -24.72
N GLN A 106 -51.08 1.96 -25.71
CA GLN A 106 -52.52 2.21 -25.64
C GLN A 106 -53.20 1.39 -24.53
N LYS A 107 -52.93 0.09 -24.46
CA LYS A 107 -53.49 -0.80 -23.43
C LYS A 107 -53.01 -0.46 -22.02
N SER A 108 -51.75 -0.05 -21.88
CA SER A 108 -51.16 0.35 -20.60
C SER A 108 -51.50 1.79 -20.16
N ARG A 109 -52.28 2.53 -20.96
CA ARG A 109 -52.63 3.96 -20.75
C ARG A 109 -51.41 4.86 -20.51
N ARG A 110 -50.28 4.54 -21.14
CA ARG A 110 -49.07 5.36 -21.08
C ARG A 110 -48.93 6.18 -22.36
N GLN A 111 -48.39 7.40 -22.24
CA GLN A 111 -48.16 8.24 -23.41
C GLN A 111 -47.06 7.61 -24.28
N CYS A 112 -47.43 7.18 -25.49
CA CYS A 112 -46.47 6.66 -26.46
C CYS A 112 -45.62 7.83 -26.97
N PRO A 113 -44.28 7.74 -26.95
CA PRO A 113 -43.42 8.82 -27.43
C PRO A 113 -43.53 9.07 -28.95
N GLY A 114 -44.28 8.23 -29.67
CA GLY A 114 -44.46 8.33 -31.12
C GLY A 114 -43.29 7.74 -31.90
N TYR A 115 -43.50 7.52 -33.19
CA TYR A 115 -42.43 7.10 -34.11
C TYR A 115 -41.78 8.36 -34.69
N LYS A 116 -40.45 8.38 -34.76
CA LYS A 116 -39.71 9.47 -35.42
C LYS A 116 -40.14 9.59 -36.88
N ASP A 117 -40.19 10.82 -37.37
CA ASP A 117 -40.57 11.12 -38.76
C ASP A 117 -39.50 10.58 -39.71
N ASP A 118 -39.93 9.92 -40.79
CA ASP A 118 -39.04 9.30 -41.78
C ASP A 118 -38.19 10.36 -42.53
N PHE A 119 -38.54 11.65 -42.40
CA PHE A 119 -37.76 12.79 -42.92
C PHE A 119 -36.54 13.19 -42.06
N ASP A 120 -36.45 12.76 -40.79
CA ASP A 120 -35.26 12.99 -39.93
C ASP A 120 -34.17 11.91 -40.12
N LEU A 121 -34.43 10.91 -40.98
CA LEU A 121 -33.50 9.85 -41.38
C LEU A 121 -32.94 10.04 -42.81
N VAL A 122 -32.86 11.28 -43.29
CA VAL A 122 -32.16 11.60 -44.55
C VAL A 122 -30.64 11.55 -44.32
N PHE A 123 -30.09 10.34 -44.42
CA PHE A 123 -28.68 10.13 -44.72
C PHE A 123 -28.36 10.83 -46.05
N ARG A 124 -27.53 11.87 -46.00
CA ARG A 124 -26.93 12.44 -47.22
C ARG A 124 -26.05 11.36 -47.84
N ASN A 125 -26.50 10.86 -48.98
CA ASN A 125 -25.76 9.91 -49.81
C ASN A 125 -24.52 10.63 -50.41
N GLU A 126 -23.39 10.55 -49.73
CA GLU A 126 -22.08 11.06 -50.19
C GLU A 126 -21.44 10.15 -51.27
N THR A 127 -22.09 9.07 -51.70
CA THR A 127 -21.52 8.10 -52.66
C THR A 127 -21.12 8.77 -53.98
N GLN A 128 -21.86 9.79 -54.43
CA GLN A 128 -21.47 10.57 -55.62
C GLN A 128 -20.23 11.46 -55.40
N ALA A 129 -20.05 12.00 -54.20
CA ALA A 129 -18.87 12.82 -53.86
C ALA A 129 -17.61 11.93 -53.78
N THR A 130 -17.77 10.72 -53.23
CA THR A 130 -16.71 9.71 -53.12
C THR A 130 -16.37 9.09 -54.48
N GLU A 131 -17.35 8.77 -55.35
CA GLU A 131 -17.12 8.33 -56.73
C GLU A 131 -16.36 9.39 -57.54
N ARG A 132 -16.69 10.68 -57.39
CA ARG A 132 -16.00 11.78 -58.07
C ARG A 132 -14.56 11.95 -57.59
N ARG A 133 -14.28 11.69 -56.31
CA ARG A 133 -12.90 11.68 -55.76
C ARG A 133 -12.10 10.49 -56.26
N ALA A 134 -12.69 9.30 -56.29
CA ALA A 134 -12.05 8.08 -56.79
C ALA A 134 -11.74 8.18 -58.30
N ARG A 135 -12.65 8.68 -59.12
CA ARG A 135 -12.41 8.90 -60.56
C ARG A 135 -11.32 9.95 -60.81
N ARG A 136 -11.21 11.01 -59.99
CA ARG A 136 -10.11 12.01 -60.10
C ARG A 136 -8.75 11.42 -59.74
N ALA A 137 -8.66 10.52 -58.76
CA ALA A 137 -7.41 9.86 -58.40
C ALA A 137 -6.88 8.89 -59.48
N VAL A 138 -7.78 8.25 -60.23
CA VAL A 138 -7.43 7.35 -61.36
C VAL A 138 -6.97 8.15 -62.59
N VAL A 139 -7.53 9.34 -62.84
CA VAL A 139 -7.14 10.20 -63.98
C VAL A 139 -5.77 10.86 -63.77
N VAL A 140 -5.42 11.27 -62.54
CA VAL A 140 -4.11 11.89 -62.25
C VAL A 140 -2.94 10.90 -62.39
N LYS A 141 -3.18 9.59 -62.16
CA LYS A 141 -2.15 8.55 -62.33
C LYS A 141 -1.88 8.18 -63.79
N LYS A 142 -2.80 8.50 -64.71
CA LYS A 142 -2.72 8.14 -66.14
C LYS A 142 -2.03 9.21 -67.01
N VAL A 143 -1.78 10.41 -66.48
CA VAL A 143 -1.16 11.53 -67.21
C VAL A 143 0.38 11.55 -67.10
N ASN A 144 0.97 10.88 -66.10
CA ASN A 144 2.43 10.87 -65.89
C ASN A 144 3.20 9.72 -66.55
N SER A 145 2.61 9.00 -67.51
CA SER A 145 3.30 7.92 -68.21
C SER A 145 2.86 7.78 -69.67
N ARG A 146 3.33 8.71 -70.53
CA ARG A 146 3.84 8.44 -71.88
C ARG A 146 4.03 9.74 -72.68
N ALA A 147 5.28 10.15 -72.80
CA ALA A 147 5.78 10.93 -73.93
C ALA A 147 7.25 10.56 -74.16
N LEU A 148 7.52 9.79 -75.22
CA LEU A 148 8.62 9.93 -76.19
C LEU A 148 8.63 8.68 -77.10
N GLU A 149 8.28 8.91 -78.36
CA GLU A 149 8.31 8.06 -79.56
C GLU A 149 9.76 7.91 -80.14
N PRO A 150 10.05 7.26 -81.31
CA PRO A 150 9.18 6.63 -82.34
C PRO A 150 9.65 5.26 -82.90
N ALA A 151 8.80 4.60 -83.70
CA ALA A 151 9.02 4.25 -85.12
C ALA A 151 8.36 2.94 -85.61
N GLN A 152 7.58 3.09 -86.69
CA GLN A 152 7.43 2.23 -87.88
C GLN A 152 6.70 0.87 -87.83
N ASP A 153 5.54 0.92 -88.48
CA ASP A 153 5.06 0.11 -89.61
C ASP A 153 4.62 -1.37 -89.47
N GLN A 154 3.42 -1.54 -90.04
CA GLN A 154 2.92 -2.62 -90.89
C GLN A 154 2.25 -3.88 -90.32
N ASP A 155 0.98 -3.96 -90.73
CA ASP A 155 0.31 -5.10 -91.36
C ASP A 155 -0.39 -6.17 -90.49
N LEU A 156 -1.64 -5.85 -90.17
CA LEU A 156 -2.83 -6.41 -90.83
C LEU A 156 -2.80 -7.90 -91.28
N LEU A 157 -3.64 -8.67 -90.57
CA LEU A 157 -4.82 -9.41 -91.08
C LEU A 157 -4.81 -10.94 -90.93
N THR A 158 -5.87 -11.35 -90.23
CA THR A 158 -6.96 -12.25 -90.67
C THR A 158 -7.02 -13.70 -90.22
N SER A 159 -8.25 -13.97 -89.74
CA SER A 159 -9.02 -15.22 -89.78
C SER A 159 -8.67 -16.26 -88.70
N SER A 160 -9.63 -16.88 -87.99
CA SER A 160 -11.08 -16.99 -88.17
C SER A 160 -11.70 -17.65 -86.93
N THR A 161 -13.03 -17.57 -86.83
CA THR A 161 -14.00 -18.51 -86.20
C THR A 161 -14.27 -18.51 -84.69
N HIS A 162 -15.39 -17.87 -84.34
CA HIS A 162 -16.58 -18.36 -83.61
C HIS A 162 -16.46 -19.26 -82.35
N VAL A 163 -16.85 -18.62 -81.23
CA VAL A 163 -17.77 -19.04 -80.14
C VAL A 163 -17.43 -20.31 -79.34
N LYS A 164 -17.05 -20.09 -78.07
CA LYS A 164 -17.66 -20.75 -76.91
C LYS A 164 -17.82 -19.76 -75.76
N GLN A 165 -19.03 -19.70 -75.20
CA GLN A 165 -19.28 -19.16 -73.87
C GLN A 165 -18.49 -20.02 -72.87
N GLU A 166 -17.62 -19.38 -72.10
CA GLU A 166 -17.16 -19.90 -70.81
C GLU A 166 -17.78 -19.02 -69.73
N TYR A 167 -18.56 -19.69 -68.88
CA TYR A 167 -19.03 -19.19 -67.60
C TYR A 167 -17.83 -19.18 -66.66
N ASP A 168 -17.40 -17.99 -66.21
CA ASP A 168 -16.50 -17.90 -65.06
C ASP A 168 -17.33 -18.06 -63.78
N ASP A 169 -17.26 -19.28 -63.27
CA ASP A 169 -17.72 -19.74 -61.97
C ASP A 169 -16.87 -19.09 -60.88
N VAL A 170 -17.29 -17.91 -60.40
CA VAL A 170 -16.77 -17.36 -59.15
C VAL A 170 -17.33 -18.24 -58.03
N SER A 171 -16.49 -19.18 -57.58
CA SER A 171 -16.82 -20.15 -56.55
C SER A 171 -17.49 -19.47 -55.36
N THR A 172 -18.71 -19.92 -55.05
CA THR A 172 -19.48 -19.53 -53.86
C THR A 172 -18.69 -19.67 -52.56
N ASP A 173 -17.63 -20.49 -52.55
CA ASP A 173 -16.75 -20.67 -51.40
C ASP A 173 -15.86 -19.45 -51.14
N GLU A 174 -15.46 -18.69 -52.16
CA GLU A 174 -14.57 -17.53 -52.01
C GLU A 174 -15.32 -16.31 -51.45
N LEU A 175 -16.56 -16.09 -51.92
CA LEU A 175 -17.48 -15.11 -51.33
C LEU A 175 -17.90 -15.52 -49.91
N ALA A 176 -18.09 -16.82 -49.64
CA ALA A 176 -18.41 -17.31 -48.32
C ALA A 176 -17.22 -17.19 -47.34
N LEU A 177 -15.98 -17.34 -47.83
CA LEU A 177 -14.76 -17.10 -47.05
C LEU A 177 -14.61 -15.62 -46.69
N GLN A 178 -14.80 -14.73 -47.67
CA GLN A 178 -14.75 -13.28 -47.44
C GLN A 178 -15.88 -12.81 -46.52
N ALA A 179 -17.09 -13.37 -46.67
CA ALA A 179 -18.21 -13.10 -45.77
C ALA A 179 -17.95 -13.66 -44.36
N ARG A 180 -17.26 -14.81 -44.23
CA ARG A 180 -16.83 -15.35 -42.94
C ARG A 180 -15.71 -14.54 -42.30
N GLU A 181 -14.76 -14.00 -43.06
CA GLU A 181 -13.73 -13.08 -42.54
C GLU A 181 -14.32 -11.74 -42.10
N LEU A 182 -15.26 -11.18 -42.89
CA LEU A 182 -16.03 -10.00 -42.50
C LEU A 182 -16.88 -10.27 -41.26
N MET A 183 -17.65 -11.36 -41.21
CA MET A 183 -18.42 -11.76 -40.03
C MET A 183 -17.53 -12.04 -38.81
N ALA A 184 -16.37 -12.68 -38.99
CA ALA A 184 -15.38 -12.89 -37.92
C ALA A 184 -14.85 -11.56 -37.39
N SER A 185 -14.65 -10.55 -38.25
CA SER A 185 -14.24 -9.19 -37.85
C SER A 185 -15.34 -8.40 -37.12
N PHE A 186 -16.63 -8.73 -37.36
CA PHE A 186 -17.76 -8.15 -36.62
C PHE A 186 -18.10 -8.91 -35.33
N VAL A 187 -17.70 -10.18 -35.22
CA VAL A 187 -17.88 -11.03 -34.02
C VAL A 187 -16.68 -10.95 -33.05
N THR A 188 -15.58 -10.30 -33.43
CA THR A 188 -14.48 -9.94 -32.52
C THR A 188 -14.81 -8.80 -31.55
N GLY A 189 -16.09 -8.49 -31.32
CA GLY A 189 -16.49 -7.89 -30.06
C GLY A 189 -16.46 -8.97 -28.99
N THR A 190 -15.30 -9.24 -28.40
CA THR A 190 -15.26 -10.02 -27.15
C THR A 190 -16.27 -9.40 -26.21
N VAL A 191 -17.23 -10.18 -25.71
CA VAL A 191 -18.11 -9.75 -24.61
C VAL A 191 -17.19 -9.45 -23.43
N ALA A 192 -16.75 -8.20 -23.35
CA ALA A 192 -15.89 -7.76 -22.28
C ALA A 192 -16.77 -7.73 -21.03
N VAL A 193 -16.36 -8.48 -20.02
CA VAL A 193 -16.98 -8.40 -18.69
C VAL A 193 -17.01 -6.91 -18.30
N PRO A 194 -18.15 -6.34 -17.88
CA PRO A 194 -18.21 -4.94 -17.50
C PRO A 194 -17.13 -4.58 -16.48
N VAL A 195 -16.57 -3.38 -16.58
CA VAL A 195 -15.46 -2.96 -15.71
C VAL A 195 -15.87 -2.98 -14.23
N GLU A 196 -17.15 -2.72 -13.98
CA GLU A 196 -17.81 -2.81 -12.68
C GLU A 196 -17.78 -4.22 -12.08
N GLN A 197 -17.65 -5.25 -12.92
CA GLN A 197 -17.49 -6.65 -12.51
C GLN A 197 -16.02 -7.07 -12.46
N GLN A 198 -15.19 -6.57 -13.39
CA GLN A 198 -13.75 -6.89 -13.39
C GLN A 198 -13.03 -6.30 -12.16
N ALA A 199 -13.35 -5.06 -11.80
CA ALA A 199 -12.61 -4.32 -10.78
C ALA A 199 -12.69 -4.97 -9.39
N PRO A 200 -13.88 -5.37 -8.88
CA PRO A 200 -13.99 -6.12 -7.64
C PRO A 200 -13.15 -7.40 -7.62
N CYS A 201 -13.24 -8.23 -8.66
CA CYS A 201 -12.49 -9.49 -8.74
C CYS A 201 -10.98 -9.23 -8.76
N TYR A 202 -10.53 -8.24 -9.54
CA TYR A 202 -9.12 -7.85 -9.57
C TYR A 202 -8.62 -7.40 -8.20
N PHE A 203 -9.39 -6.56 -7.49
CA PHE A 203 -9.03 -6.09 -6.17
C PHE A 203 -8.93 -7.25 -5.17
N LEU A 204 -9.95 -8.12 -5.13
CA LEU A 204 -9.98 -9.28 -4.24
C LEU A 204 -8.80 -10.23 -4.49
N ALA A 205 -8.41 -10.43 -5.75
CA ALA A 205 -7.27 -11.27 -6.11
C ALA A 205 -5.89 -10.68 -5.78
N ASN A 206 -5.80 -9.35 -5.64
CA ASN A 206 -4.51 -8.66 -5.47
C ASN A 206 -4.29 -8.03 -4.10
N PHE A 207 -5.35 -7.79 -3.31
CA PHE A 207 -5.28 -7.07 -2.04
C PHE A 207 -5.86 -7.82 -0.85
N VAL A 208 -6.72 -8.82 -1.06
CA VAL A 208 -7.40 -9.51 0.04
C VAL A 208 -6.74 -10.86 0.30
N LEU A 209 -5.96 -10.91 1.37
CA LEU A 209 -5.33 -12.13 1.87
C LEU A 209 -6.24 -12.79 2.91
N MET A 210 -6.62 -14.03 2.67
CA MET A 210 -7.46 -14.81 3.57
C MET A 210 -6.61 -15.54 4.61
N PRO A 211 -7.06 -15.60 5.87
CA PRO A 211 -6.39 -16.40 6.89
C PRO A 211 -6.49 -17.90 6.55
N LYS A 212 -5.42 -18.65 6.82
CA LYS A 212 -5.35 -20.11 6.68
C LYS A 212 -5.69 -20.79 8.01
N GLU A 213 -6.14 -22.05 7.97
CA GLU A 213 -6.54 -22.80 9.19
C GLU A 213 -5.44 -22.82 10.28
N ASN A 214 -4.17 -22.89 9.86
CA ASN A 214 -3.00 -22.91 10.76
C ASN A 214 -2.20 -21.59 10.79
N SER A 215 -2.65 -20.55 10.08
CA SER A 215 -2.02 -19.21 10.08
C SER A 215 -3.11 -18.14 10.04
N PRO A 216 -3.44 -17.51 11.18
CA PRO A 216 -4.56 -16.57 11.27
C PRO A 216 -4.29 -15.22 10.58
N GLY A 217 -3.14 -15.05 9.91
CA GLY A 217 -2.71 -13.81 9.28
C GLY A 217 -3.44 -13.49 7.98
N GLY A 218 -4.65 -12.94 8.06
CA GLY A 218 -5.34 -12.31 6.93
C GLY A 218 -5.02 -10.81 6.79
N TYR A 219 -5.36 -10.23 5.65
CA TYR A 219 -5.31 -8.78 5.42
C TYR A 219 -6.47 -8.36 4.53
N PHE A 220 -7.25 -7.37 4.99
CA PHE A 220 -8.55 -6.98 4.40
C PHE A 220 -9.56 -8.14 4.27
N ASP A 221 -9.38 -9.24 5.00
CA ASP A 221 -10.24 -10.42 5.00
C ASP A 221 -11.67 -10.11 5.48
N PHE A 222 -11.85 -9.03 6.25
CA PHE A 222 -13.17 -8.51 6.63
C PHE A 222 -14.07 -8.14 5.44
N LEU A 223 -13.50 -7.84 4.27
CA LEU A 223 -14.27 -7.43 3.10
C LEU A 223 -15.20 -8.53 2.58
N ILE A 224 -14.76 -9.79 2.61
CA ILE A 224 -15.54 -10.92 2.09
C ILE A 224 -16.88 -11.11 2.81
N PRO A 225 -16.94 -11.21 4.15
CA PRO A 225 -18.22 -11.30 4.84
C PRO A 225 -19.04 -10.01 4.69
N MET A 226 -18.42 -8.83 4.71
CA MET A 226 -19.15 -7.56 4.66
C MET A 226 -19.81 -7.31 3.30
N ILE A 227 -19.10 -7.52 2.19
CA ILE A 227 -19.65 -7.34 0.83
C ILE A 227 -20.82 -8.29 0.57
N LYS A 228 -20.84 -9.47 1.21
CA LYS A 228 -21.95 -10.43 1.11
C LYS A 228 -23.21 -10.02 1.87
N THR A 229 -23.06 -9.26 2.94
CA THR A 229 -24.18 -8.91 3.85
C THR A 229 -24.67 -7.49 3.67
N GLU A 230 -23.80 -6.58 3.24
CA GLU A 230 -24.10 -5.16 3.11
C GLU A 230 -24.89 -4.84 1.85
N ARG A 231 -25.63 -3.73 1.91
CA ARG A 231 -26.42 -3.28 0.75
C ARG A 231 -25.50 -2.65 -0.32
N PRO A 232 -25.86 -2.73 -1.62
CA PRO A 232 -25.06 -2.12 -2.69
C PRO A 232 -24.90 -0.60 -2.59
N ASP A 233 -25.80 0.09 -1.90
CA ASP A 233 -25.76 1.54 -1.66
C ASP A 233 -25.06 1.91 -0.34
N SER A 234 -24.51 0.92 0.38
CA SER A 234 -23.80 1.15 1.63
C SER A 234 -22.50 1.94 1.42
N VAL A 235 -22.05 2.58 2.51
CA VAL A 235 -20.79 3.34 2.54
C VAL A 235 -19.59 2.48 2.18
N ILE A 236 -19.53 1.24 2.69
CA ILE A 236 -18.45 0.31 2.40
C ILE A 236 -18.47 -0.16 0.95
N PHE A 237 -19.63 -0.48 0.38
CA PHE A 237 -19.70 -0.94 -1.01
C PHE A 237 -19.24 0.16 -1.97
N THR A 238 -19.66 1.42 -1.72
CA THR A 238 -19.22 2.57 -2.52
C THR A 238 -17.70 2.80 -2.41
N ALA A 239 -17.13 2.69 -1.20
CA ALA A 239 -15.69 2.83 -0.98
C ALA A 239 -14.90 1.67 -1.64
N PHE A 240 -15.45 0.45 -1.59
CA PHE A 240 -14.89 -0.73 -2.23
C PHE A 240 -14.87 -0.59 -3.75
N GLU A 241 -15.97 -0.14 -4.38
CA GLU A 241 -16.01 0.14 -5.81
C GLU A 241 -14.95 1.17 -6.22
N ALA A 242 -14.80 2.26 -5.44
CA ALA A 242 -13.82 3.29 -5.72
C ALA A 242 -12.39 2.73 -5.77
N VAL A 243 -11.99 1.99 -4.72
CA VAL A 243 -10.62 1.44 -4.62
C VAL A 243 -10.40 0.29 -5.60
N ALA A 244 -11.43 -0.52 -5.87
CA ALA A 244 -11.36 -1.58 -6.86
C ALA A 244 -11.14 -1.01 -8.26
N MET A 245 -11.92 0.01 -8.66
CA MET A 245 -11.75 0.67 -9.95
C MET A 245 -10.38 1.33 -10.05
N ALA A 246 -9.93 2.05 -9.02
CA ALA A 246 -8.59 2.65 -9.00
C ALA A 246 -7.48 1.60 -9.18
N SER A 247 -7.60 0.45 -8.51
CA SER A 247 -6.62 -0.64 -8.64
C SER A 247 -6.57 -1.23 -10.05
N LEU A 248 -7.72 -1.31 -10.73
CA LEU A 248 -7.81 -1.85 -12.09
C LEU A 248 -7.28 -0.87 -13.15
N VAL A 249 -7.47 0.45 -12.97
CA VAL A 249 -6.96 1.50 -13.88
C VAL A 249 -5.45 1.41 -14.05
N ASN A 250 -4.75 1.09 -12.96
CA ASN A 250 -3.30 1.21 -12.95
C ASN A 250 -2.60 0.05 -13.70
N ARG A 251 -3.34 -0.89 -14.30
CA ARG A 251 -2.77 -1.86 -15.24
C ARG A 251 -2.27 -1.13 -16.50
N PRO A 252 -1.12 -1.52 -17.07
CA PRO A 252 -0.57 -0.88 -18.28
C PRO A 252 -1.59 -0.74 -19.43
N ASN A 253 -2.51 -1.70 -19.57
CA ASN A 253 -3.47 -1.76 -20.68
C ASN A 253 -4.79 -1.00 -20.43
N THR A 254 -5.04 -0.47 -19.22
CA THR A 254 -6.31 0.20 -18.86
C THR A 254 -6.14 1.69 -18.56
N LYS A 255 -4.93 2.23 -18.60
CA LYS A 255 -4.64 3.65 -18.28
C LYS A 255 -5.39 4.67 -19.15
N ALA A 256 -5.85 4.29 -20.34
CA ALA A 256 -6.59 5.15 -21.27
C ALA A 256 -8.14 5.04 -21.17
N SER A 257 -8.67 4.26 -20.24
CA SER A 257 -10.08 3.82 -20.24
C SER A 257 -11.10 4.81 -19.64
N GLY A 258 -10.71 6.02 -19.22
CA GLY A 258 -11.58 6.96 -18.50
C GLY A 258 -12.03 6.47 -17.11
N LEU A 259 -11.74 5.22 -16.75
CA LEU A 259 -12.10 4.55 -15.51
C LEU A 259 -11.57 5.25 -14.27
N ILE A 260 -10.46 5.99 -14.38
CA ILE A 260 -9.92 6.79 -13.28
C ILE A 260 -10.91 7.87 -12.82
N HIS A 261 -11.61 8.51 -13.75
CA HIS A 261 -12.64 9.50 -13.40
C HIS A 261 -13.82 8.86 -12.69
N LEU A 262 -14.20 7.64 -13.09
CA LEU A 262 -15.25 6.89 -12.40
C LEU A 262 -14.81 6.50 -10.99
N ALA A 263 -13.56 6.05 -10.82
CA ALA A 263 -12.97 5.75 -9.52
C ALA A 263 -12.98 6.98 -8.59
N PHE A 264 -12.57 8.15 -9.09
CA PHE A 264 -12.64 9.42 -8.35
C PHE A 264 -14.08 9.86 -8.04
N THR A 265 -15.03 9.61 -8.94
CA THR A 265 -16.45 9.89 -8.70
C THR A 265 -16.99 9.04 -7.56
N LYS A 266 -16.70 7.74 -7.58
CA LYS A 266 -17.05 6.81 -6.49
C LYS A 266 -16.33 7.16 -5.19
N TYR A 267 -15.07 7.57 -5.24
CA TYR A 267 -14.31 8.05 -4.09
C TYR A 267 -14.97 9.28 -3.46
N ALA A 268 -15.33 10.29 -4.25
CA ALA A 268 -16.05 11.47 -3.76
C ALA A 268 -17.42 11.13 -3.16
N GLN A 269 -18.15 10.19 -3.78
CA GLN A 269 -19.42 9.68 -3.25
C GLN A 269 -19.21 8.95 -1.90
N ALA A 270 -18.20 8.09 -1.81
CA ALA A 270 -17.85 7.36 -0.59
C ALA A 270 -17.44 8.31 0.54
N LEU A 271 -16.67 9.36 0.25
CA LEU A 271 -16.36 10.43 1.21
C LEU A 271 -17.63 11.11 1.74
N ARG A 272 -18.57 11.45 0.85
CA ARG A 272 -19.85 12.06 1.25
C ARG A 272 -20.66 11.12 2.14
N LEU A 273 -20.80 9.85 1.76
CA LEU A 273 -21.54 8.85 2.55
C LEU A 273 -20.86 8.58 3.89
N THR A 274 -19.53 8.53 3.93
CA THR A 274 -18.76 8.40 5.16
C THR A 274 -19.02 9.58 6.08
N ASN A 275 -18.98 10.81 5.57
CA ASN A 275 -19.28 12.01 6.36
C ASN A 275 -20.71 11.98 6.93
N LEU A 276 -21.70 11.52 6.16
CA LEU A 276 -23.08 11.36 6.67
C LEU A 276 -23.15 10.29 7.76
N ALA A 277 -22.47 9.15 7.59
CA ALA A 277 -22.41 8.09 8.59
C ALA A 277 -21.73 8.56 9.89
N LEU A 278 -20.69 9.39 9.79
CA LEU A 278 -20.00 9.98 10.95
C LEU A 278 -20.87 10.97 11.72
N GLN A 279 -21.79 11.68 11.06
CA GLN A 279 -22.74 12.58 11.73
C GLN A 279 -23.86 11.83 12.48
N ASN A 280 -24.04 10.54 12.20
CA ASN A 280 -25.03 9.71 12.87
C ASN A 280 -24.39 8.89 13.99
N GLN A 281 -24.87 9.08 15.22
CA GLN A 281 -24.26 8.48 16.40
C GLN A 281 -24.25 6.94 16.42
N ALA A 282 -25.21 6.30 15.73
CA ALA A 282 -25.27 4.85 15.56
C ALA A 282 -24.30 4.39 14.46
N GLN A 283 -24.36 5.03 13.29
CA GLN A 283 -23.59 4.60 12.11
C GLN A 283 -22.08 4.82 12.26
N GLN A 284 -21.64 5.83 13.01
CA GLN A 284 -20.22 6.05 13.26
C GLN A 284 -19.53 4.87 13.97
N LYS A 285 -20.28 4.00 14.68
CA LYS A 285 -19.72 2.82 15.39
C LYS A 285 -19.80 1.53 14.59
N GLU A 286 -20.41 1.56 13.41
CA GLU A 286 -20.59 0.38 12.55
C GLU A 286 -19.29 -0.06 11.89
N ASP A 287 -19.17 -1.37 11.64
CA ASP A 287 -18.05 -1.94 10.90
C ASP A 287 -17.92 -1.34 9.50
N ALA A 288 -19.05 -1.11 8.81
CA ALA A 288 -19.09 -0.54 7.47
C ALA A 288 -18.42 0.83 7.38
N THR A 289 -18.63 1.69 8.38
CA THR A 289 -18.01 3.03 8.45
C THR A 289 -16.51 2.94 8.62
N LEU A 290 -16.02 2.09 9.54
CA LEU A 290 -14.57 1.92 9.74
C LEU A 290 -13.90 1.28 8.50
N ALA A 291 -14.53 0.27 7.91
CA ALA A 291 -14.06 -0.37 6.69
C ALA A 291 -13.96 0.63 5.53
N ALA A 292 -14.97 1.49 5.36
CA ALA A 292 -14.95 2.53 4.34
C ALA A 292 -13.77 3.50 4.53
N VAL A 293 -13.50 3.95 5.76
CA VAL A 293 -12.34 4.83 6.05
C VAL A 293 -11.01 4.15 5.67
N LEU A 294 -10.84 2.87 5.98
CA LEU A 294 -9.65 2.10 5.59
C LEU A 294 -9.50 1.98 4.06
N LEU A 295 -10.59 1.72 3.35
CA LEU A 295 -10.59 1.60 1.89
C LEU A 295 -10.30 2.94 1.21
N LEU A 296 -10.80 4.06 1.77
CA LEU A 296 -10.47 5.41 1.31
C LEU A 296 -8.98 5.72 1.52
N GLY A 297 -8.39 5.31 2.66
CA GLY A 297 -6.95 5.42 2.88
C GLY A 297 -6.12 4.58 1.90
N LEU A 298 -6.60 3.39 1.53
CA LEU A 298 -5.98 2.57 0.50
C LEU A 298 -6.12 3.20 -0.90
N PHE A 299 -7.28 3.78 -1.21
CA PHE A 299 -7.50 4.53 -2.45
C PHE A 299 -6.45 5.64 -2.59
N GLU A 300 -6.22 6.42 -1.54
CA GLU A 300 -5.18 7.46 -1.52
C GLU A 300 -3.79 6.88 -1.82
N SER A 301 -3.49 5.65 -1.40
CA SER A 301 -2.20 4.99 -1.67
C SER A 301 -2.07 4.48 -3.12
N ILE A 302 -3.17 4.01 -3.70
CA ILE A 302 -3.23 3.47 -5.06
C ILE A 302 -3.28 4.59 -6.11
N ALA A 303 -4.11 5.60 -5.87
CA ALA A 303 -4.44 6.66 -6.83
C ALA A 303 -3.74 7.99 -6.53
N SER A 304 -2.74 8.02 -5.63
CA SER A 304 -2.08 9.28 -5.23
C SER A 304 -1.69 10.15 -6.43
N GLU A 305 -2.02 11.44 -6.35
CA GLU A 305 -1.57 12.44 -7.31
C GLU A 305 -0.26 13.12 -6.86
N ARG A 306 0.43 13.76 -7.80
CA ARG A 306 1.76 14.38 -7.57
C ARG A 306 1.70 15.36 -6.39
N GLY A 307 2.39 15.03 -5.30
CA GLY A 307 2.73 15.97 -4.22
C GLY A 307 2.13 15.69 -2.84
N ASN A 308 1.27 14.69 -2.67
CA ASN A 308 0.71 14.35 -1.36
C ASN A 308 0.91 12.87 -0.97
N VAL A 309 2.17 12.49 -0.72
CA VAL A 309 2.58 11.15 -0.25
C VAL A 309 1.89 10.73 1.06
N LEU A 310 1.41 11.71 1.84
CA LEU A 310 0.88 11.55 3.20
C LEU A 310 -0.65 11.59 3.29
N ALA A 311 -1.37 11.68 2.17
CA ALA A 311 -2.83 11.82 2.16
C ALA A 311 -3.55 10.73 2.98
N TRP A 312 -3.06 9.49 2.89
CA TRP A 312 -3.59 8.34 3.62
C TRP A 312 -3.50 8.49 5.16
N GLY A 313 -2.53 9.25 5.68
CA GLY A 313 -2.32 9.42 7.12
C GLY A 313 -3.52 10.04 7.85
N ALA A 314 -4.27 10.93 7.18
CA ALA A 314 -5.49 11.51 7.74
C ALA A 314 -6.61 10.46 7.91
N HIS A 315 -6.71 9.50 6.98
CA HIS A 315 -7.65 8.39 7.12
C HIS A 315 -7.26 7.45 8.26
N VAL A 316 -5.96 7.23 8.47
CA VAL A 316 -5.47 6.45 9.62
C VAL A 316 -5.79 7.15 10.94
N ASP A 317 -5.52 8.45 11.03
CA ASP A 317 -5.83 9.24 12.23
C ASP A 317 -7.35 9.18 12.53
N GLY A 318 -8.20 9.31 11.50
CA GLY A 318 -9.65 9.14 11.64
C GLY A 318 -10.07 7.72 12.06
N ALA A 319 -9.46 6.69 11.47
CA ALA A 319 -9.72 5.30 11.83
C ALA A 319 -9.35 5.00 13.28
N VAL A 320 -8.23 5.54 13.78
CA VAL A 320 -7.82 5.43 15.18
C VAL A 320 -8.90 6.02 16.11
N GLN A 321 -9.47 7.18 15.78
CA GLN A 321 -10.55 7.77 16.58
C GLN A 321 -11.82 6.91 16.55
N LEU A 322 -12.17 6.32 15.42
CA LEU A 322 -13.30 5.40 15.33
C LEU A 322 -13.09 4.14 16.17
N VAL A 323 -11.90 3.54 16.14
CA VAL A 323 -11.59 2.37 16.98
C VAL A 323 -11.66 2.75 18.47
N LYS A 324 -11.18 3.94 18.85
CA LYS A 324 -11.35 4.50 20.21
C LYS A 324 -12.83 4.56 20.61
N LEU A 325 -13.66 5.18 19.76
CA LEU A 325 -15.10 5.37 19.98
C LEU A 325 -15.87 4.05 20.08
N ARG A 326 -15.49 3.06 19.28
CA ARG A 326 -16.08 1.71 19.29
C ARG A 326 -15.69 0.90 20.53
N GLY A 327 -14.52 1.18 21.11
CA GLY A 327 -13.97 0.52 22.28
C GLY A 327 -13.58 -0.96 22.04
N LYS A 328 -13.08 -1.65 23.08
CA LYS A 328 -12.60 -3.04 22.97
C LYS A 328 -13.69 -4.08 22.66
N LYS A 329 -14.99 -3.73 22.70
CA LYS A 329 -16.10 -4.64 22.36
C LYS A 329 -16.03 -5.15 20.91
N GLN A 330 -15.43 -4.39 20.00
CA GLN A 330 -15.26 -4.79 18.59
C GLN A 330 -14.43 -6.08 18.42
N LEU A 331 -13.51 -6.36 19.36
CA LEU A 331 -12.64 -7.53 19.34
C LEU A 331 -13.40 -8.86 19.48
N ARG A 332 -14.64 -8.82 19.97
CA ARG A 332 -15.50 -10.01 20.17
C ARG A 332 -16.00 -10.62 18.87
N THR A 333 -15.95 -9.88 17.76
CA THR A 333 -16.38 -10.35 16.44
C THR A 333 -15.17 -10.54 15.54
N LYS A 334 -15.23 -11.51 14.60
CA LYS A 334 -14.14 -11.74 13.65
C LYS A 334 -13.88 -10.50 12.78
N VAL A 335 -14.95 -9.87 12.27
CA VAL A 335 -14.87 -8.65 11.44
C VAL A 335 -14.28 -7.48 12.23
N GLY A 336 -14.79 -7.20 13.43
CA GLY A 336 -14.28 -6.11 14.27
C GLY A 336 -12.83 -6.33 14.70
N ASN A 337 -12.39 -7.57 14.96
CA ASN A 337 -11.00 -7.89 15.27
C ASN A 337 -10.09 -7.69 14.03
N SER A 338 -10.49 -8.15 12.85
CA SER A 338 -9.74 -7.93 11.60
C SER A 338 -9.60 -6.44 11.27
N LEU A 339 -10.67 -5.65 11.43
CA LEU A 339 -10.64 -4.20 11.29
C LEU A 339 -9.69 -3.55 12.31
N PHE A 340 -9.78 -3.92 13.59
CA PHE A 340 -8.90 -3.42 14.64
C PHE A 340 -7.42 -3.68 14.32
N ASN A 341 -7.08 -4.90 13.90
CA ASN A 341 -5.72 -5.27 13.54
C ASN A 341 -5.21 -4.48 12.32
N THR A 342 -6.06 -4.26 11.32
CA THR A 342 -5.73 -3.46 10.15
C THR A 342 -5.44 -2.00 10.53
N VAL A 343 -6.28 -1.40 11.38
CA VAL A 343 -6.06 -0.03 11.89
C VAL A 343 -4.77 0.05 12.71
N ARG A 344 -4.52 -0.90 13.63
CA ARG A 344 -3.29 -0.92 14.42
C ARG A 344 -2.05 -0.94 13.53
N ASN A 345 -2.04 -1.81 12.53
CA ASN A 345 -0.92 -1.94 11.61
C ASN A 345 -0.68 -0.65 10.81
N GLN A 346 -1.73 -0.05 10.26
CA GLN A 346 -1.60 1.24 9.54
C GLN A 346 -1.20 2.40 10.46
N MET A 347 -1.70 2.42 11.71
CA MET A 347 -1.29 3.38 12.73
C MET A 347 0.20 3.25 13.05
N ILE A 348 0.69 2.02 13.29
CA ILE A 348 2.11 1.77 13.58
C ILE A 348 2.98 2.33 12.45
N VAL A 349 2.64 2.01 11.19
CA VAL A 349 3.35 2.54 10.02
C VAL A 349 3.27 4.07 9.95
N SER A 350 2.09 4.66 10.15
CA SER A 350 1.89 6.12 10.13
C SER A 350 2.70 6.83 11.23
N CYS A 351 2.70 6.30 12.45
CA CYS A 351 3.46 6.83 13.58
C CYS A 351 4.98 6.68 13.39
N MET A 352 5.44 5.52 12.91
CA MET A 352 6.84 5.30 12.56
C MET A 352 7.29 6.07 11.33
N ALA A 353 6.39 6.42 10.42
CA ALA A 353 6.65 7.39 9.37
C ALA A 353 6.74 8.76 10.03
N ALA A 354 5.62 9.36 10.40
CA ALA A 354 5.49 10.76 10.84
C ALA A 354 6.19 11.15 12.15
N SER A 355 6.78 10.20 12.89
CA SER A 355 7.30 10.41 14.24
C SER A 355 6.22 10.98 15.17
N LYS A 356 5.05 10.36 15.12
CA LYS A 356 3.95 10.65 16.03
C LYS A 356 3.89 9.59 17.12
N GLN A 357 3.42 9.99 18.30
CA GLN A 357 3.09 9.04 19.35
C GLN A 357 1.78 8.31 18.99
N PRO A 358 1.72 6.97 19.08
CA PRO A 358 0.46 6.24 19.00
C PRO A 358 -0.53 6.73 20.07
N ALA A 359 -1.73 7.11 19.66
CA ALA A 359 -2.78 7.50 20.61
C ALA A 359 -3.14 6.31 21.53
N LEU A 360 -3.60 6.57 22.76
CA LEU A 360 -4.08 5.55 23.73
C LEU A 360 -3.02 4.63 24.36
N GLY A 361 -1.77 4.67 23.89
CA GLY A 361 -0.66 3.90 24.46
C GLY A 361 -0.72 2.40 24.19
N ILE A 362 0.35 1.71 24.58
CA ILE A 362 0.61 0.31 24.23
C ILE A 362 -0.45 -0.68 24.73
N ASP A 363 -0.89 -0.55 25.99
CA ASP A 363 -1.83 -1.47 26.66
C ASP A 363 -3.23 -1.46 26.01
N TRP A 364 -3.54 -0.37 25.30
CA TRP A 364 -4.80 -0.28 24.58
C TRP A 364 -4.76 -1.07 23.27
N TRP A 365 -3.64 -0.98 22.53
CA TRP A 365 -3.47 -1.58 21.19
C TRP A 365 -3.01 -3.03 21.21
N ILE A 366 -2.34 -3.43 22.28
CA ILE A 366 -1.91 -4.82 22.50
C ILE A 366 -2.98 -5.51 23.33
N SER A 367 -3.72 -6.43 22.70
CA SER A 367 -4.72 -7.26 23.38
C SER A 367 -4.22 -8.69 23.52
N ASP A 368 -4.77 -9.42 24.49
CA ASP A 368 -4.53 -10.86 24.64
C ASP A 368 -5.19 -11.70 23.52
N ASP A 369 -6.04 -11.09 22.70
CA ASP A 369 -6.67 -11.73 21.55
C ASP A 369 -5.71 -11.92 20.35
N ILE A 370 -4.49 -11.35 20.41
CA ILE A 370 -3.45 -11.61 19.41
C ILE A 370 -2.90 -13.03 19.66
N LYS A 371 -3.35 -13.97 18.84
CA LYS A 371 -2.99 -15.39 18.97
C LYS A 371 -1.52 -15.69 18.67
N ASP A 372 -0.90 -14.86 17.83
CA ASP A 372 0.47 -15.05 17.40
C ASP A 372 1.42 -14.19 18.25
N GLU A 373 2.18 -14.84 19.14
CA GLU A 373 3.09 -14.18 20.07
C GLU A 373 4.20 -13.39 19.37
N ASN A 374 4.65 -13.82 18.19
CA ASN A 374 5.68 -13.13 17.43
C ASN A 374 5.12 -11.84 16.81
N ALA A 375 3.93 -11.90 16.22
CA ALA A 375 3.25 -10.71 15.74
C ALA A 375 2.90 -9.74 16.88
N LYS A 376 2.50 -10.26 18.05
CA LYS A 376 2.25 -9.48 19.28
C LYS A 376 3.52 -8.74 19.70
N PHE A 377 4.64 -9.44 19.80
CA PHE A 377 5.94 -8.85 20.14
C PHE A 377 6.32 -7.73 19.17
N VAL A 378 6.28 -7.98 17.86
CA VAL A 378 6.68 -6.98 16.86
C VAL A 378 5.75 -5.76 16.86
N ALA A 379 4.43 -5.95 17.03
CA ALA A 379 3.50 -4.83 17.13
C ALA A 379 3.77 -3.98 18.39
N MET A 380 3.98 -4.63 19.54
CA MET A 380 4.32 -4.01 20.81
C MET A 380 5.63 -3.21 20.70
N MET A 381 6.69 -3.82 20.17
CA MET A 381 7.97 -3.17 19.99
C MET A 381 7.89 -1.99 19.01
N SER A 382 7.14 -2.11 17.92
CA SER A 382 6.98 -1.03 16.95
C SER A 382 6.28 0.20 17.55
N ILE A 383 5.30 -0.01 18.45
CA ILE A 383 4.67 1.08 19.22
C ILE A 383 5.70 1.77 20.13
N ARG A 384 6.47 0.99 20.90
CA ARG A 384 7.54 1.52 21.77
C ARG A 384 8.59 2.31 20.97
N VAL A 385 8.95 1.84 19.77
CA VAL A 385 9.91 2.54 18.89
C VAL A 385 9.34 3.88 18.43
N ALA A 386 8.05 3.94 18.06
CA ALA A 386 7.40 5.19 17.67
C ALA A 386 7.33 6.21 18.82
N GLU A 387 7.02 5.75 20.04
CA GLU A 387 7.05 6.57 21.25
C GLU A 387 8.45 7.11 21.54
N LEU A 388 9.46 6.23 21.53
CA LEU A 388 10.85 6.59 21.76
C LEU A 388 11.34 7.61 20.73
N ARG A 389 11.00 7.41 19.44
CA ARG A 389 11.38 8.31 18.35
C ARG A 389 10.80 9.71 18.53
N THR A 390 9.56 9.80 18.97
CA THR A 390 8.92 11.08 19.31
C THR A 390 9.64 11.77 20.48
N GLY A 391 9.98 11.00 21.52
CA GLY A 391 10.75 11.49 22.68
C GLY A 391 12.15 11.99 22.30
N VAL A 392 12.89 11.23 21.49
CA VAL A 392 14.21 11.63 20.94
C VAL A 392 14.09 12.93 20.16
N ASN A 393 13.09 13.04 19.27
CA ASN A 393 12.87 14.25 18.49
C ASN A 393 12.64 15.48 19.37
N HIS A 394 11.82 15.35 20.42
CA HIS A 394 11.58 16.44 21.34
C HIS A 394 12.85 16.84 22.13
N ILE A 395 13.53 15.86 22.73
CA ILE A 395 14.70 16.11 23.59
C ILE A 395 15.84 16.76 22.78
N LEU A 396 16.18 16.21 21.60
CA LEU A 396 17.31 16.71 20.81
C LEU A 396 17.06 18.08 20.16
N ALA A 397 15.79 18.44 19.93
CA ALA A 397 15.41 19.73 19.36
C ALA A 397 15.30 20.84 20.42
N ALA A 398 14.79 20.52 21.62
CA ALA A 398 14.43 21.54 22.62
C ALA A 398 15.49 21.74 23.72
N SER A 399 16.42 20.80 23.90
CA SER A 399 17.29 20.79 25.08
C SER A 399 18.65 21.45 24.82
N PRO A 400 19.06 22.45 25.62
CA PRO A 400 20.45 22.92 25.60
C PRO A 400 21.40 21.85 26.12
N ARG A 401 22.65 21.87 25.67
CA ARG A 401 23.72 20.93 26.09
C ARG A 401 24.24 21.21 27.50
N THR A 402 23.45 20.86 28.51
CA THR A 402 23.84 20.85 29.92
C THR A 402 24.17 19.44 30.39
N PRO A 403 24.96 19.24 31.45
CA PRO A 403 25.23 17.91 32.01
C PRO A 403 23.94 17.10 32.31
N ALA A 404 22.90 17.76 32.81
CA ALA A 404 21.61 17.13 33.09
C ALA A 404 20.89 16.66 31.82
N ASN A 405 20.93 17.44 30.73
CA ASN A 405 20.31 17.05 29.47
C ASN A 405 21.15 16.02 28.71
N ILE A 406 22.47 16.05 28.86
CA ILE A 406 23.35 14.98 28.38
C ILE A 406 22.96 13.64 29.01
N GLU A 407 22.74 13.59 30.32
CA GLU A 407 22.32 12.36 30.99
C GLU A 407 20.94 11.87 30.48
N LYS A 408 20.00 12.78 30.21
CA LYS A 408 18.71 12.41 29.60
C LYS A 408 18.88 11.79 28.21
N VAL A 409 19.75 12.38 27.37
CA VAL A 409 20.03 11.84 26.03
C VAL A 409 20.73 10.48 26.11
N LEU A 410 21.68 10.32 27.05
CA LEU A 410 22.32 9.03 27.32
C LEU A 410 21.33 7.98 27.83
N ALA A 411 20.37 8.35 28.68
CA ALA A 411 19.32 7.45 29.15
C ALA A 411 18.44 6.96 27.99
N VAL A 412 18.00 7.85 27.11
CA VAL A 412 17.21 7.51 25.92
C VAL A 412 18.02 6.67 24.91
N MET A 413 19.32 6.94 24.76
CA MET A 413 20.22 6.13 23.94
C MET A 413 20.34 4.70 24.48
N ARG A 414 20.52 4.54 25.80
CA ARG A 414 20.53 3.22 26.47
C ARG A 414 19.19 2.48 26.29
N GLN A 415 18.07 3.20 26.34
CA GLN A 415 16.76 2.61 26.06
C GLN A 415 16.65 2.09 24.62
N ALA A 416 17.14 2.85 23.63
CA ALA A 416 17.17 2.39 22.24
C ALA A 416 18.04 1.13 22.07
N GLN A 417 19.21 1.08 22.71
CA GLN A 417 20.10 -0.07 22.69
C GLN A 417 19.49 -1.30 23.36
N ALA A 418 18.80 -1.12 24.50
CA ALA A 418 18.10 -2.20 25.17
C ALA A 418 16.98 -2.78 24.29
N MET A 419 16.21 -1.92 23.61
CA MET A 419 15.19 -2.38 22.68
C MET A 419 15.76 -3.12 21.46
N GLU A 420 16.94 -2.73 20.98
CA GLU A 420 17.64 -3.48 19.92
C GLU A 420 18.06 -4.87 20.41
N GLN A 421 18.53 -4.97 21.66
CA GLN A 421 18.82 -6.27 22.28
C GLN A 421 17.55 -7.13 22.40
N GLU A 422 16.41 -6.56 22.79
CA GLU A 422 15.13 -7.29 22.83
C GLU A 422 14.74 -7.86 21.45
N PHE A 423 14.99 -7.12 20.36
CA PHE A 423 14.77 -7.63 19.00
C PHE A 423 15.73 -8.77 18.64
N GLN A 424 16.97 -8.70 19.09
CA GLN A 424 17.96 -9.75 18.88
C GLN A 424 17.60 -11.03 19.65
N ASP A 425 17.22 -10.89 20.91
CA ASP A 425 16.76 -12.02 21.73
C ASP A 425 15.51 -12.68 21.12
N TRP A 426 14.58 -11.86 20.61
CA TRP A 426 13.43 -12.36 19.85
C TRP A 426 13.87 -13.13 18.61
N HIS A 427 14.74 -12.57 17.77
CA HIS A 427 15.27 -13.23 16.57
C HIS A 427 15.88 -14.61 16.89
N ASP A 428 16.62 -14.69 17.99
CA ASP A 428 17.31 -15.92 18.40
C ASP A 428 16.33 -16.94 18.98
N SER A 429 15.23 -16.50 19.58
CA SER A 429 14.16 -17.36 20.11
C SER A 429 13.24 -17.98 19.05
N LEU A 430 13.28 -17.51 17.80
CA LEU A 430 12.30 -17.91 16.79
C LEU A 430 12.39 -19.38 16.40
N PRO A 431 11.23 -20.07 16.21
CA PRO A 431 11.19 -21.42 15.67
C PRO A 431 11.51 -21.42 14.17
N ASP A 432 11.93 -22.57 13.63
CA ASP A 432 12.35 -22.70 12.23
C ASP A 432 11.29 -22.26 11.21
N ALA A 433 10.01 -22.49 11.49
CA ALA A 433 8.90 -22.06 10.62
C ALA A 433 8.80 -20.52 10.48
N TRP A 434 9.34 -19.78 11.45
CA TRP A 434 9.40 -18.33 11.43
C TRP A 434 10.70 -17.79 10.82
N ARG A 435 11.71 -18.63 10.60
CA ARG A 435 13.02 -18.16 10.10
C ARG A 435 12.97 -17.97 8.58
N PRO A 436 13.52 -16.85 8.06
CA PRO A 436 13.73 -16.69 6.62
C PRO A 436 14.65 -17.80 6.11
N LYS A 437 14.31 -18.39 4.96
CA LYS A 437 15.12 -19.42 4.30
C LYS A 437 15.83 -18.81 3.12
N THR A 438 17.16 -18.76 3.18
CA THR A 438 17.96 -18.34 2.03
C THR A 438 17.98 -19.43 0.98
N VAL A 439 17.58 -19.08 -0.24
CA VAL A 439 17.40 -20.05 -1.33
C VAL A 439 18.29 -19.78 -2.54
N ALA A 440 18.86 -18.57 -2.64
CA ALA A 440 19.78 -18.24 -3.71
C ALA A 440 20.77 -17.13 -3.29
N TRP A 441 21.86 -17.04 -4.06
CA TRP A 441 22.85 -15.98 -3.98
C TRP A 441 23.10 -15.42 -5.39
N ILE A 442 22.84 -14.13 -5.58
CA ILE A 442 23.00 -13.43 -6.85
C ILE A 442 24.38 -12.79 -6.88
N GLU A 443 25.25 -13.25 -7.77
CA GLU A 443 26.62 -12.73 -7.85
C GLU A 443 26.67 -11.36 -8.52
N ASN A 444 26.06 -11.24 -9.71
CA ASN A 444 26.12 -10.05 -10.54
C ASN A 444 24.79 -9.82 -11.26
N ILE A 445 24.54 -8.57 -11.65
CA ILE A 445 23.40 -8.18 -12.48
C ILE A 445 23.84 -8.06 -13.95
N PRO A 446 23.13 -8.68 -14.90
CA PRO A 446 23.39 -8.50 -16.32
C PRO A 446 23.45 -7.02 -16.70
N ASP A 447 24.48 -6.63 -17.45
CA ASP A 447 24.72 -5.26 -17.94
C ASP A 447 24.80 -4.16 -16.86
N GLY A 448 24.78 -4.53 -15.57
CA GLY A 448 24.82 -3.58 -14.45
C GLY A 448 23.57 -2.71 -14.29
N ASP A 449 22.45 -3.01 -14.96
CA ASP A 449 21.21 -2.23 -14.89
C ASP A 449 20.45 -2.50 -13.58
N LEU A 450 20.97 -1.95 -12.48
CA LEU A 450 20.36 -2.06 -11.15
C LEU A 450 18.98 -1.40 -11.06
N VAL A 451 18.64 -0.47 -11.95
CA VAL A 451 17.34 0.20 -11.91
C VAL A 451 16.23 -0.78 -12.27
N ASN A 452 16.43 -1.55 -13.34
CA ASN A 452 15.42 -2.48 -13.84
C ASN A 452 15.61 -3.91 -13.33
N ALA A 453 16.73 -4.24 -12.70
CA ALA A 453 16.99 -5.55 -12.12
C ALA A 453 15.93 -5.97 -11.09
N GLU A 454 15.36 -7.16 -11.26
CA GLU A 454 14.37 -7.72 -10.34
C GLU A 454 14.99 -8.22 -9.03
N LEU A 455 16.25 -8.65 -9.11
CA LEU A 455 17.04 -9.13 -7.98
C LEU A 455 18.23 -8.19 -7.75
N CYS A 456 18.67 -8.09 -6.50
CA CYS A 456 19.88 -7.36 -6.13
C CYS A 456 21.03 -8.37 -5.92
N PRO A 457 22.29 -8.01 -6.19
CA PRO A 457 23.41 -8.84 -5.75
C PRO A 457 23.32 -9.17 -4.26
N GLY A 458 23.58 -10.43 -3.92
CA GLY A 458 23.47 -10.97 -2.58
C GLY A 458 22.34 -11.99 -2.42
N ARG A 459 21.85 -12.09 -1.19
CA ARG A 459 20.95 -13.14 -0.71
C ARG A 459 19.52 -12.97 -1.23
N VAL A 460 18.83 -14.09 -1.50
CA VAL A 460 17.37 -14.12 -1.71
C VAL A 460 16.74 -15.02 -0.67
N ASP A 461 15.76 -14.49 0.06
CA ASP A 461 15.07 -15.16 1.15
C ASP A 461 13.61 -15.50 0.81
N MET A 462 13.18 -16.66 1.28
CA MET A 462 11.80 -17.16 1.21
C MET A 462 11.22 -17.35 2.60
N PHE A 463 9.89 -17.34 2.66
CA PHE A 463 9.13 -17.46 3.90
C PHE A 463 8.02 -18.48 3.71
N ASP A 464 7.62 -19.13 4.80
CA ASP A 464 6.55 -20.12 4.77
C ASP A 464 5.18 -19.49 4.50
N ASP A 465 4.99 -18.23 4.92
CA ASP A 465 3.76 -17.49 4.69
C ASP A 465 4.00 -15.98 4.53
N PHE A 466 3.06 -15.32 3.83
CA PHE A 466 3.09 -13.87 3.57
C PHE A 466 3.02 -13.03 4.84
N PHE A 467 2.23 -13.49 5.82
CA PHE A 467 2.10 -12.83 7.11
C PHE A 467 3.43 -12.82 7.88
N ILE A 468 4.17 -13.92 7.87
CA ILE A 468 5.48 -14.03 8.53
C ILE A 468 6.47 -13.04 7.90
N ALA A 469 6.54 -13.02 6.57
CA ALA A 469 7.39 -12.06 5.86
C ALA A 469 7.02 -10.60 6.21
N TYR A 470 5.73 -10.29 6.26
CA TYR A 470 5.21 -8.98 6.61
C TYR A 470 5.64 -8.55 8.03
N VAL A 471 5.53 -9.44 9.02
CA VAL A 471 5.96 -9.20 10.40
C VAL A 471 7.47 -8.97 10.48
N TRP A 472 8.27 -9.77 9.77
CA TRP A 472 9.72 -9.56 9.68
C TRP A 472 10.10 -8.18 9.15
N ASN A 473 9.47 -7.75 8.06
CA ASN A 473 9.75 -6.44 7.48
C ASN A 473 9.38 -5.28 8.41
N HIS A 474 8.35 -5.44 9.25
CA HIS A 474 8.03 -4.47 10.30
C HIS A 474 9.13 -4.42 11.37
N ALA A 475 9.56 -5.57 11.88
CA ALA A 475 10.64 -5.65 12.87
C ALA A 475 11.94 -5.01 12.33
N ARG A 476 12.33 -5.36 11.10
CA ARG A 476 13.51 -4.79 10.42
C ARG A 476 13.42 -3.27 10.27
N THR A 477 12.26 -2.77 9.86
CA THR A 477 12.04 -1.32 9.72
C THR A 477 12.16 -0.60 11.08
N ALA A 478 11.60 -1.16 12.15
CA ALA A 478 11.71 -0.62 13.50
C ALA A 478 13.18 -0.58 13.99
N ARG A 479 13.97 -1.62 13.72
CA ARG A 479 15.40 -1.70 14.07
C ARG A 479 16.28 -0.68 13.32
N ILE A 480 15.96 -0.36 12.05
CA ILE A 480 16.60 0.76 11.33
C ILE A 480 16.38 2.08 12.08
N PHE A 481 15.16 2.34 12.56
CA PHE A 481 14.88 3.55 13.34
C PHE A 481 15.62 3.57 14.67
N LEU A 482 15.72 2.44 15.38
CA LEU A 482 16.52 2.31 16.61
C LEU A 482 17.99 2.68 16.35
N SER A 483 18.60 2.08 15.32
CA SER A 483 19.98 2.38 14.92
C SER A 483 20.17 3.85 14.58
N GLY A 484 19.21 4.46 13.87
CA GLY A 484 19.20 5.89 13.57
C GLY A 484 19.13 6.77 14.83
N MET A 485 18.31 6.40 15.82
CA MET A 485 18.20 7.14 17.09
C MET A 485 19.49 7.06 17.90
N VAL A 486 20.14 5.89 17.99
CA VAL A 486 21.43 5.74 18.67
C VAL A 486 22.49 6.66 18.05
N ILE A 487 22.58 6.69 16.71
CA ILE A 487 23.51 7.59 16.00
C ILE A 487 23.20 9.06 16.28
N ARG A 488 21.92 9.45 16.30
CA ARG A 488 21.51 10.83 16.61
C ARG A 488 21.87 11.25 18.02
N CYS A 489 21.57 10.40 19.02
CA CYS A 489 21.94 10.65 20.40
C CYS A 489 23.46 10.76 20.55
N THR A 490 24.21 9.84 19.95
CA THR A 490 25.68 9.85 19.94
C THR A 490 26.20 11.16 19.36
N ALA A 491 25.71 11.56 18.18
CA ALA A 491 26.09 12.81 17.51
C ALA A 491 25.74 14.06 18.31
N TRP A 492 24.65 14.02 19.07
CA TRP A 492 24.27 15.13 19.94
C TRP A 492 25.19 15.24 21.16
N VAL A 493 25.52 14.12 21.80
CA VAL A 493 26.31 14.06 23.05
C VAL A 493 27.78 14.41 22.82
N CYS A 494 28.42 13.83 21.81
CA CYS A 494 29.86 14.04 21.59
C CYS A 494 30.20 15.32 20.82
N ALA A 495 29.20 16.06 20.34
CA ALA A 495 29.43 17.31 19.61
C ALA A 495 30.32 18.28 20.41
N PRO A 496 31.30 18.92 19.76
CA PRO A 496 31.53 18.98 18.32
C PRO A 496 32.44 17.87 17.75
N VAL A 497 32.81 16.86 18.54
CA VAL A 497 33.64 15.73 18.08
C VAL A 497 32.88 14.91 17.02
N ASP A 498 33.62 14.31 16.08
CA ASP A 498 33.03 13.45 15.07
C ASP A 498 32.54 12.13 15.69
N TYR A 499 31.21 12.01 15.78
CA TYR A 499 30.51 10.84 16.30
C TYR A 499 30.79 9.55 15.53
N ARG A 500 31.30 9.63 14.30
CA ARG A 500 31.62 8.45 13.49
C ARG A 500 32.81 7.65 14.07
N THR A 501 33.56 8.26 14.97
CA THR A 501 34.70 7.63 15.64
C THR A 501 34.31 6.83 16.89
N THR A 502 33.04 6.87 17.31
CA THR A 502 32.60 6.22 18.55
C THR A 502 32.17 4.76 18.33
N PRO A 503 32.30 3.90 19.35
CA PRO A 503 31.84 2.51 19.27
C PRO A 503 30.31 2.39 19.09
N GLU A 504 29.53 3.33 19.61
CA GLU A 504 28.06 3.36 19.45
C GLU A 504 27.68 3.54 17.98
N TYR A 505 28.35 4.45 17.26
CA TYR A 505 28.16 4.62 15.83
C TYR A 505 28.55 3.36 15.06
N ALA A 506 29.74 2.80 15.32
CA ALA A 506 30.21 1.62 14.61
C ALA A 506 29.27 0.42 14.79
N THR A 507 28.71 0.24 16.00
CA THR A 507 27.76 -0.83 16.31
C THR A 507 26.42 -0.61 15.61
N ALA A 508 25.83 0.59 15.76
CA ALA A 508 24.55 0.91 15.13
C ALA A 508 24.63 0.89 13.59
N ALA A 509 25.76 1.31 13.02
CA ALA A 509 25.99 1.26 11.57
C ALA A 509 26.08 -0.18 11.05
N ARG A 510 26.78 -1.07 11.77
CA ARG A 510 26.86 -2.50 11.40
C ARG A 510 25.47 -3.15 11.40
N VAL A 511 24.73 -2.98 12.49
CA VAL A 511 23.35 -3.47 12.61
C VAL A 511 22.48 -2.93 11.48
N GLY A 512 22.59 -1.63 11.18
CA GLY A 512 21.88 -1.00 10.08
C GLY A 512 22.19 -1.59 8.70
N ILE A 513 23.47 -1.91 8.42
CA ILE A 513 23.91 -2.54 7.16
C ILE A 513 23.33 -3.96 7.02
N ASP A 514 23.36 -4.74 8.10
CA ASP A 514 22.82 -6.10 8.12
C ASP A 514 21.30 -6.07 7.86
N ILE A 515 20.58 -5.16 8.50
CA ILE A 515 19.13 -5.01 8.30
C ILE A 515 18.79 -4.55 6.87
N VAL A 516 19.59 -3.65 6.29
CA VAL A 516 19.42 -3.25 4.87
C VAL A 516 19.53 -4.46 3.95
N THR A 517 20.55 -5.29 4.17
CA THR A 517 20.78 -6.53 3.41
C THR A 517 19.59 -7.48 3.54
N ASP A 518 19.05 -7.60 4.75
CA ASP A 518 17.89 -8.45 5.05
C ASP A 518 16.58 -7.99 4.39
N ILE A 519 16.32 -6.68 4.33
CA ILE A 519 15.14 -6.13 3.64
C ILE A 519 15.27 -6.34 2.13
N ILE A 520 16.48 -6.15 1.58
CA ILE A 520 16.74 -6.41 0.16
C ILE A 520 16.50 -7.89 -0.16
N ALA A 521 16.99 -8.80 0.69
CA ALA A 521 16.84 -10.23 0.50
C ALA A 521 15.38 -10.71 0.54
N SER A 522 14.51 -10.05 1.30
CA SER A 522 13.08 -10.41 1.37
C SER A 522 12.23 -9.81 0.25
N ALA A 523 12.67 -8.73 -0.41
CA ALA A 523 11.86 -8.05 -1.41
C ALA A 523 11.40 -8.95 -2.57
N PRO A 524 12.25 -9.83 -3.15
CA PRO A 524 11.83 -10.74 -4.21
C PRO A 524 10.62 -11.61 -3.83
N TYR A 525 10.55 -12.10 -2.59
CA TYR A 525 9.41 -12.88 -2.11
C TYR A 525 8.09 -12.09 -2.14
N PHE A 526 8.11 -10.82 -1.73
CA PHE A 526 6.93 -9.95 -1.85
C PHE A 526 6.57 -9.66 -3.31
N LEU A 527 7.56 -9.63 -4.19
CA LEU A 527 7.41 -9.32 -5.61
C LEU A 527 7.27 -10.55 -6.50
N GLY A 528 6.80 -11.69 -5.95
CA GLY A 528 6.35 -12.85 -6.74
C GLY A 528 7.37 -13.97 -6.95
N TRP A 529 8.62 -13.80 -6.50
CA TRP A 529 9.64 -14.84 -6.64
C TRP A 529 9.41 -16.01 -5.68
N ARG A 530 9.48 -17.23 -6.20
CA ARG A 530 9.34 -18.49 -5.47
C ARG A 530 10.39 -19.49 -5.92
N VAL A 531 10.57 -20.54 -5.12
CA VAL A 531 11.40 -21.71 -5.48
C VAL A 531 10.47 -22.81 -5.97
N ASP A 532 10.78 -23.38 -7.13
CA ASP A 532 10.01 -24.50 -7.66
C ASP A 532 10.52 -25.86 -7.17
N LYS A 533 9.89 -26.94 -7.67
CA LYS A 533 10.20 -28.31 -7.25
C LYS A 533 11.65 -28.72 -7.54
N ASP A 534 12.26 -28.08 -8.53
CA ASP A 534 13.63 -28.36 -8.96
C ASP A 534 14.65 -27.43 -8.26
N GLY A 535 14.18 -26.55 -7.37
CA GLY A 535 15.02 -25.59 -6.66
C GLY A 535 15.29 -24.30 -7.43
N ASN A 536 14.63 -24.08 -8.57
CA ASN A 536 14.87 -22.90 -9.40
C ASN A 536 14.02 -21.71 -8.94
N LEU A 537 14.60 -20.52 -8.99
CA LEU A 537 13.89 -19.27 -8.75
C LEU A 537 13.03 -18.92 -9.98
N LYS A 538 11.74 -18.70 -9.75
CA LYS A 538 10.81 -18.20 -10.77
C LYS A 538 9.67 -17.40 -10.16
N HIS A 539 8.98 -16.63 -10.99
CA HIS A 539 7.69 -16.07 -10.62
C HIS A 539 6.65 -17.18 -10.54
N ALA A 540 5.88 -17.18 -9.45
CA ALA A 540 4.75 -18.08 -9.27
C ALA A 540 3.69 -17.42 -8.39
N GLY A 541 2.44 -17.80 -8.64
CA GLY A 541 1.32 -17.33 -7.83
C GLY A 541 1.48 -17.73 -6.36
N LEU A 542 0.89 -16.91 -5.49
CA LEU A 542 0.80 -17.19 -4.07
C LEU A 542 -0.65 -17.52 -3.73
N GLY A 543 -0.87 -18.74 -3.26
CA GLY A 543 -2.17 -19.15 -2.73
C GLY A 543 -2.55 -18.43 -1.44
N GLY A 544 -3.85 -18.31 -1.20
CA GLY A 544 -4.42 -17.69 0.00
C GLY A 544 -5.06 -16.33 -0.22
N PHE A 545 -5.12 -15.81 -1.45
CA PHE A 545 -5.94 -14.65 -1.78
C PHE A 545 -7.41 -15.03 -1.93
N ALA A 546 -8.32 -14.06 -1.79
CA ALA A 546 -9.75 -14.32 -1.77
C ALA A 546 -10.31 -14.90 -3.08
N CYS A 547 -9.65 -14.62 -4.20
CA CYS A 547 -9.93 -15.21 -5.51
C CYS A 547 -8.70 -15.06 -6.42
N GLY A 548 -8.82 -15.51 -7.67
CA GLY A 548 -7.71 -15.51 -8.64
C GLY A 548 -7.16 -16.91 -8.85
N ASP A 549 -6.35 -17.05 -9.90
CA ASP A 549 -5.68 -18.29 -10.22
C ASP A 549 -4.36 -18.37 -9.44
N ASP A 550 -4.16 -19.43 -8.67
CA ASP A 550 -2.91 -19.68 -7.93
C ASP A 550 -1.76 -20.03 -8.88
N GLU A 551 -2.05 -20.36 -10.15
CA GLU A 551 -1.06 -20.56 -11.21
C GLU A 551 -0.63 -19.25 -11.89
N ASP A 552 -1.36 -18.14 -11.67
CA ASP A 552 -0.97 -16.82 -12.19
C ASP A 552 0.33 -16.35 -11.54
N ALA A 553 1.40 -16.33 -12.34
CA ALA A 553 2.74 -15.91 -11.91
C ALA A 553 2.85 -14.40 -11.65
N SER A 554 1.82 -13.60 -11.92
CA SER A 554 1.84 -12.16 -11.69
C SER A 554 1.98 -11.84 -10.20
N PRO A 555 2.93 -10.98 -9.79
CA PRO A 555 3.04 -10.55 -8.41
C PRO A 555 1.77 -9.84 -7.93
N ARG A 556 1.31 -10.18 -6.72
CA ARG A 556 0.11 -9.57 -6.14
C ARG A 556 0.43 -8.17 -5.61
N SER A 557 -0.46 -7.20 -5.88
CA SER A 557 -0.27 -5.81 -5.43
C SER A 557 -0.01 -5.70 -3.92
N LEU A 558 -0.67 -6.51 -3.09
CA LEU A 558 -0.46 -6.54 -1.64
C LEU A 558 1.02 -6.72 -1.23
N GLY A 559 1.80 -7.46 -2.02
CA GLY A 559 3.23 -7.59 -1.79
C GLY A 559 4.00 -6.29 -1.93
N GLY A 560 3.69 -5.53 -2.99
CA GLY A 560 4.18 -4.16 -3.15
C GLY A 560 3.79 -3.27 -1.96
N TYR A 561 2.54 -3.38 -1.50
CA TYR A 561 2.06 -2.62 -0.33
C TYR A 561 2.83 -2.94 0.95
N PHE A 562 3.17 -4.22 1.15
CA PHE A 562 3.87 -4.69 2.34
C PHE A 562 5.36 -4.36 2.35
N CYS A 563 6.02 -4.31 1.19
CA CYS A 563 7.46 -4.06 1.12
C CYS A 563 7.85 -2.62 0.81
N GLN A 564 6.95 -1.76 0.31
CA GLN A 564 7.30 -0.39 -0.08
C GLN A 564 7.94 0.46 1.05
N TRP A 565 7.49 0.32 2.29
CA TRP A 565 8.06 1.07 3.41
C TRP A 565 9.46 0.57 3.80
N GLY A 566 9.70 -0.75 3.70
CA GLY A 566 11.02 -1.33 3.87
C GLY A 566 11.98 -0.86 2.77
N LEU A 567 11.53 -0.86 1.51
CA LEU A 567 12.29 -0.35 0.38
C LEU A 567 12.59 1.16 0.49
N LEU A 568 11.65 1.96 1.01
CA LEU A 568 11.90 3.37 1.32
C LEU A 568 12.96 3.53 2.41
N SER A 569 12.89 2.72 3.48
CA SER A 569 13.90 2.72 4.54
C SER A 569 15.29 2.38 3.99
N VAL A 570 15.40 1.40 3.09
CA VAL A 570 16.64 1.10 2.37
C VAL A 570 17.06 2.30 1.50
N ALA A 571 16.16 2.81 0.66
CA ALA A 571 16.45 3.91 -0.26
C ALA A 571 16.82 5.23 0.45
N GLY A 572 16.35 5.44 1.68
CA GLY A 572 16.54 6.65 2.46
C GLY A 572 17.62 6.57 3.55
N SER A 573 18.16 5.38 3.82
CA SER A 573 19.14 5.16 4.90
C SER A 573 20.58 5.47 4.49
N ASP A 574 21.41 5.92 5.43
CA ASP A 574 22.86 6.08 5.29
C ASP A 574 23.61 4.74 5.38
N PHE A 575 22.95 3.66 5.81
CA PHE A 575 23.52 2.30 5.84
C PHE A 575 23.57 1.66 4.45
N THR A 576 22.93 2.27 3.47
CA THR A 576 22.72 1.72 2.13
C THR A 576 23.79 2.21 1.16
N THR A 577 24.42 1.29 0.45
CA THR A 577 25.34 1.62 -0.67
C THR A 577 24.59 2.27 -1.83
N ASP A 578 25.30 2.97 -2.72
CA ASP A 578 24.66 3.60 -3.89
C ASP A 578 24.00 2.57 -4.82
N ALA A 579 24.63 1.41 -5.01
CA ALA A 579 24.07 0.31 -5.81
C ALA A 579 22.74 -0.21 -5.24
N GLN A 580 22.70 -0.52 -3.95
CA GLN A 580 21.48 -0.96 -3.26
C GLN A 580 20.39 0.11 -3.29
N ARG A 581 20.77 1.39 -3.18
CA ARG A 581 19.83 2.52 -3.23
C ARG A 581 19.20 2.68 -4.61
N ILE A 582 20.00 2.59 -5.67
CA ILE A 582 19.52 2.61 -7.06
C ILE A 582 18.52 1.48 -7.27
N TRP A 583 18.86 0.27 -6.82
CA TRP A 583 17.99 -0.90 -6.92
C TRP A 583 16.68 -0.72 -6.14
N ALA A 584 16.75 -0.29 -4.88
CA ALA A 584 15.55 -0.10 -4.04
C ALA A 584 14.59 0.94 -4.65
N LYS A 585 15.12 2.05 -5.19
CA LYS A 585 14.31 3.06 -5.89
C LYS A 585 13.72 2.50 -7.20
N GLY A 586 14.47 1.67 -7.92
CA GLY A 586 13.98 0.92 -9.07
C GLY A 586 12.81 0.00 -8.73
N ARG A 587 12.89 -0.73 -7.62
CA ARG A 587 11.80 -1.60 -7.13
C ARG A 587 10.57 -0.81 -6.67
N LEU A 588 10.74 0.33 -5.99
CA LEU A 588 9.64 1.24 -5.67
C LEU A 588 8.93 1.74 -6.94
N ARG A 589 9.70 2.07 -7.99
CA ARG A 589 9.15 2.46 -9.28
C ARG A 589 8.37 1.32 -9.94
N TYR A 590 8.91 0.10 -9.94
CA TYR A 590 8.21 -1.10 -10.42
C TYR A 590 6.88 -1.32 -9.68
N ILE A 591 6.84 -1.17 -8.36
CA ILE A 591 5.61 -1.28 -7.57
C ILE A 591 4.58 -0.22 -8.01
N GLY A 592 5.03 1.00 -8.31
CA GLY A 592 4.18 2.05 -8.87
C GLY A 592 3.65 1.74 -10.27
N ASP A 593 4.56 1.41 -11.19
CA ASP A 593 4.24 1.31 -12.62
C ASP A 593 3.55 0.00 -13.01
N ASN A 594 3.90 -1.10 -12.34
CA ASN A 594 3.47 -2.46 -12.67
C ASN A 594 2.42 -3.02 -11.70
N LEU A 595 2.55 -2.74 -10.39
CA LEU A 595 1.58 -3.20 -9.38
C LEU A 595 0.49 -2.17 -9.08
N GLY A 596 0.60 -0.98 -9.67
CA GLY A 596 -0.41 0.06 -9.66
C GLY A 596 -0.53 0.81 -8.33
N MET A 597 0.58 0.99 -7.62
CA MET A 597 0.62 1.76 -6.38
C MET A 597 1.35 3.08 -6.57
N ASN A 598 0.62 4.11 -7.00
CA ASN A 598 1.21 5.41 -7.33
C ASN A 598 2.03 6.01 -6.17
N GLN A 599 1.65 5.73 -4.91
CA GLN A 599 2.44 6.11 -3.73
C GLN A 599 3.88 5.60 -3.81
N SER A 600 4.10 4.34 -4.20
CA SER A 600 5.44 3.76 -4.29
C SER A 600 6.30 4.45 -5.36
N GLY A 601 5.68 4.80 -6.50
CA GLY A 601 6.32 5.62 -7.53
C GLY A 601 6.75 7.00 -7.00
N MET A 602 5.93 7.65 -6.17
CA MET A 602 6.33 8.90 -5.51
C MET A 602 7.45 8.71 -4.48
N LEU A 603 7.38 7.64 -3.67
CA LEU A 603 8.43 7.29 -2.71
C LEU A 603 9.78 7.09 -3.40
N SER A 604 9.78 6.53 -4.60
CA SER A 604 11.00 6.34 -5.41
C SER A 604 11.70 7.64 -5.79
N ASN A 605 11.00 8.79 -5.75
CA ASN A 605 11.57 10.08 -6.12
C ASN A 605 12.16 10.84 -4.92
N LEU A 606 11.96 10.35 -3.69
CA LEU A 606 12.46 11.01 -2.49
C LEU A 606 13.98 10.82 -2.36
N GLU A 607 14.71 11.93 -2.17
CA GLU A 607 16.14 11.92 -1.86
C GLU A 607 16.37 12.08 -0.35
N LEU A 608 16.20 10.99 0.39
CA LEU A 608 16.41 10.95 1.84
C LEU A 608 17.81 10.37 2.17
N ARG A 609 18.41 10.87 3.25
CA ARG A 609 19.67 10.41 3.86
C ARG A 609 19.57 10.45 5.38
N LEU A 610 19.30 9.30 5.98
CA LEU A 610 18.94 9.16 7.38
C LEU A 610 19.88 8.18 8.08
N PRO A 611 20.39 8.52 9.28
CA PRO A 611 20.00 9.66 10.11
C PRO A 611 20.74 10.98 9.82
N SER A 612 21.69 11.05 8.89
CA SER A 612 22.59 12.21 8.70
C SER A 612 21.88 13.54 8.48
N MET A 613 20.80 13.59 7.68
CA MET A 613 20.00 14.81 7.49
C MET A 613 19.42 15.32 8.81
N ILE A 614 18.96 14.40 9.67
CA ILE A 614 18.36 14.75 10.96
C ILE A 614 19.44 15.11 11.98
N VAL A 615 20.58 14.41 11.99
CA VAL A 615 21.75 14.79 12.81
C VAL A 615 22.17 16.23 12.51
N ARG A 616 22.27 16.58 11.22
CA ARG A 616 22.64 17.94 10.79
C ARG A 616 21.62 18.97 11.27
N ARG A 617 20.32 18.68 11.17
CA ARG A 617 19.25 19.54 11.73
C ARG A 617 19.43 19.72 13.22
N ASP A 618 19.58 18.64 13.97
CA ASP A 618 19.71 18.67 15.43
C ASP A 618 20.92 19.53 15.83
N GLN A 619 22.07 19.36 15.16
CA GLN A 619 23.26 20.19 15.39
C GLN A 619 23.01 21.67 15.14
N MET A 620 22.28 22.02 14.08
CA MET A 620 21.92 23.41 13.78
C MET A 620 21.02 24.00 14.85
N THR A 621 19.93 23.31 15.23
CA THR A 621 19.02 23.80 16.28
C THR A 621 19.78 24.11 17.58
N ASN A 622 20.73 23.25 17.96
CA ASN A 622 21.57 23.49 19.14
C ASN A 622 22.55 24.66 18.97
N ALA A 623 23.11 24.85 17.77
CA ALA A 623 24.00 25.98 17.47
C ALA A 623 23.30 27.34 17.66
N PHE A 624 21.99 27.43 17.41
CA PHE A 624 21.20 28.64 17.66
C PHE A 624 20.81 28.83 19.13
N GLN A 625 20.75 27.76 19.91
CA GLN A 625 20.53 27.84 21.35
C GLN A 625 21.82 28.23 22.12
N ASP A 626 22.99 28.08 21.50
CA ASP A 626 24.27 28.53 22.06
C ASP A 626 24.49 30.04 21.82
N GLN A 627 24.24 30.85 22.86
CA GLN A 627 24.44 32.30 22.85
C GLN A 627 25.85 32.73 22.41
N LYS A 628 26.89 31.90 22.58
CA LYS A 628 28.26 32.21 22.15
C LYS A 628 28.47 32.02 20.64
N LEU A 629 27.67 31.19 19.98
CA LEU A 629 27.74 31.01 18.53
C LEU A 629 26.86 32.01 17.79
N VAL A 630 25.68 32.34 18.36
CA VAL A 630 24.79 33.41 17.87
C VAL A 630 25.50 34.76 17.82
N SER A 631 26.32 35.07 18.83
CA SER A 631 27.15 36.30 18.88
C SER A 631 28.28 36.31 17.83
N LYS A 632 28.84 35.14 17.47
CA LYS A 632 29.82 35.02 16.38
C LYS A 632 29.19 35.13 14.99
N LEU A 633 28.02 34.51 14.78
CA LEU A 633 27.30 34.54 13.49
C LEU A 633 26.75 35.94 13.19
N SER A 634 26.27 36.67 14.21
CA SER A 634 25.85 38.06 14.06
C SER A 634 27.02 39.02 13.76
N ALA A 635 28.24 38.70 14.19
CA ALA A 635 29.44 39.46 13.85
C ALA A 635 29.91 39.25 12.38
N ILE A 636 29.52 38.14 11.74
CA ILE A 636 29.94 37.82 10.36
C ILE A 636 29.05 38.49 9.30
N HIS A 637 27.85 38.98 9.66
CA HIS A 637 26.89 39.53 8.70
C HIS A 637 26.69 41.05 8.77
N ILE A 638 27.24 41.74 9.77
CA ILE A 638 27.25 43.21 9.81
C ILE A 638 28.54 43.68 9.16
N GLY A 639 28.50 43.87 7.85
CA GLY A 639 29.48 44.68 7.14
C GLY A 639 29.51 46.09 7.75
N SER A 640 30.67 46.47 8.28
CA SER A 640 31.15 47.85 8.44
C SER A 640 30.09 48.92 8.76
N HIS A 641 29.45 48.85 9.93
CA HIS A 641 29.05 50.06 10.62
C HIS A 641 29.38 49.93 12.11
N ILE A 642 30.17 50.89 12.58
CA ILE A 642 30.59 51.05 13.96
C ILE A 642 29.34 51.30 14.80
N SER A 643 28.87 50.26 15.48
CA SER A 643 28.00 50.39 16.64
C SER A 643 28.52 49.42 17.69
N HIS A 644 28.75 49.96 18.89
CA HIS A 644 29.40 49.30 20.01
C HIS A 644 28.94 47.85 20.25
N PRO A 645 29.85 46.96 20.71
CA PRO A 645 29.48 45.60 21.08
C PRO A 645 28.35 45.64 22.13
N PRO A 646 27.34 44.76 22.05
CA PRO A 646 26.30 44.71 23.06
C PRO A 646 26.92 44.32 24.40
N THR A 647 26.57 45.06 25.44
CA THR A 647 26.90 44.74 26.83
C THR A 647 26.35 43.33 27.14
N PRO A 648 27.16 42.41 27.70
CA PRO A 648 26.69 41.07 28.04
C PRO A 648 25.59 41.17 29.10
N GLY A 649 24.36 40.79 28.73
CA GLY A 649 23.21 40.74 29.65
C GLY A 649 21.90 41.36 29.16
N THR A 650 21.86 42.01 27.99
CA THR A 650 20.59 42.54 27.45
C THR A 650 19.83 41.48 26.64
N PRO A 651 18.55 41.18 26.94
CA PRO A 651 17.75 40.28 26.12
C PRO A 651 17.61 40.86 24.70
N ALA A 652 17.79 40.03 23.69
CA ALA A 652 17.56 40.42 22.30
C ALA A 652 16.14 41.01 22.14
N SER A 653 16.03 42.12 21.42
CA SER A 653 14.73 42.76 21.17
C SER A 653 13.80 41.80 20.40
N ALA A 654 12.48 41.99 20.50
CA ALA A 654 11.53 41.16 19.76
C ALA A 654 11.81 41.15 18.24
N GLN A 655 12.23 42.30 17.69
CA GLN A 655 12.65 42.42 16.29
C GLN A 655 13.94 41.65 15.98
N GLN A 656 14.93 41.65 16.88
CA GLN A 656 16.16 40.86 16.70
C GLN A 656 15.86 39.36 16.73
N ARG A 657 14.96 38.90 17.62
CA ARG A 657 14.54 37.50 17.66
C ARG A 657 13.77 37.09 16.40
N GLN A 658 12.92 37.96 15.86
CA GLN A 658 12.20 37.71 14.62
C GLN A 658 13.15 37.64 13.41
N ALA A 659 14.07 38.60 13.27
CA ALA A 659 15.07 38.59 12.19
C ALA A 659 16.00 37.37 12.27
N GLN A 660 16.35 36.93 13.49
CA GLN A 660 17.11 35.69 13.70
C GLN A 660 16.31 34.44 13.31
N LYS A 661 15.00 34.40 13.62
CA LYS A 661 14.12 33.31 13.21
C LYS A 661 13.98 33.23 11.69
N GLU A 662 13.82 34.36 11.00
CA GLU A 662 13.74 34.42 9.54
C GLU A 662 15.06 33.99 8.87
N LEU A 663 16.21 34.40 9.41
CA LEU A 663 17.52 33.96 8.94
C LEU A 663 17.70 32.44 9.15
N TRP A 664 17.24 31.91 10.28
CA TRP A 664 17.22 30.47 10.56
C TRP A 664 16.38 29.71 9.55
N GLU A 665 15.15 30.16 9.27
CA GLU A 665 14.27 29.51 8.29
C GLU A 665 14.92 29.49 6.90
N LYS A 666 15.60 30.58 6.52
CA LYS A 666 16.29 30.69 5.23
C LYS A 666 17.47 29.73 5.11
N GLU A 667 18.33 29.66 6.12
CA GLU A 667 19.51 28.78 6.09
C GLU A 667 19.10 27.29 6.19
N ARG A 668 18.12 26.97 7.05
CA ARG A 668 17.52 25.63 7.14
C ARG A 668 16.99 25.16 5.79
N LYS A 669 16.21 26.00 5.09
CA LYS A 669 15.69 25.70 3.74
C LYS A 669 16.81 25.41 2.73
N LYS A 670 17.84 26.27 2.70
CA LYS A 670 18.99 26.11 1.80
C LYS A 670 19.74 24.79 2.03
N ILE A 671 19.88 24.38 3.28
CA ILE A 671 20.58 23.14 3.63
C ILE A 671 19.77 21.91 3.28
N ILE A 672 18.46 21.91 3.55
CA ILE A 672 17.57 20.82 3.12
C ILE A 672 17.62 20.71 1.60
N GLN A 673 17.57 21.84 0.89
CA GLN A 673 17.67 21.89 -0.58
C GLN A 673 18.99 21.31 -1.11
N ASN A 674 20.13 21.63 -0.48
CA ASN A 674 21.42 21.08 -0.89
C ASN A 674 21.54 19.57 -0.58
N ALA A 675 21.03 19.12 0.57
CA ALA A 675 21.04 17.72 0.97
C ALA A 675 20.09 16.84 0.15
N SER A 676 19.05 17.45 -0.44
CA SER A 676 18.03 16.76 -1.25
C SER A 676 18.21 16.96 -2.76
N ASN A 677 19.41 17.31 -3.24
CA ASN A 677 19.69 17.54 -4.67
C ASN A 677 18.70 18.53 -5.32
N ASN A 678 18.45 19.66 -4.67
CA ASN A 678 17.51 20.72 -5.08
C ASN A 678 16.02 20.36 -5.01
N GLN A 679 15.64 19.21 -4.45
CA GLN A 679 14.23 18.87 -4.16
C GLN A 679 13.71 19.51 -2.84
N GLY A 680 14.36 20.60 -2.40
CA GLY A 680 14.26 21.18 -1.05
C GLY A 680 12.84 21.28 -0.52
N GLU A 681 11.91 21.84 -1.28
CA GLU A 681 10.54 22.07 -0.82
C GLU A 681 9.70 20.77 -0.71
N THR A 682 9.84 19.85 -1.66
CA THR A 682 9.14 18.56 -1.62
C THR A 682 9.66 17.70 -0.49
N VAL A 683 10.98 17.61 -0.35
CA VAL A 683 11.62 16.88 0.75
C VAL A 683 11.39 17.57 2.07
N GLU A 684 11.27 18.90 2.14
CA GLU A 684 10.94 19.62 3.37
C GLU A 684 9.49 19.36 3.80
N ARG A 685 8.51 19.37 2.89
CA ARG A 685 7.12 18.99 3.21
C ARG A 685 7.04 17.56 3.68
N VAL A 686 7.73 16.64 3.00
CA VAL A 686 7.80 15.24 3.40
C VAL A 686 8.52 15.12 4.73
N MET A 687 9.69 15.72 4.95
CA MET A 687 10.40 15.69 6.23
C MET A 687 9.59 16.32 7.37
N ALA A 688 8.80 17.37 7.10
CA ALA A 688 7.94 18.02 8.07
C ALA A 688 6.80 17.10 8.53
N GLY A 689 6.21 16.33 7.61
CA GLY A 689 5.16 15.36 7.92
C GLY A 689 5.63 13.93 8.23
N TYR A 690 6.84 13.54 7.82
CA TYR A 690 7.37 12.16 7.76
C TYR A 690 8.60 11.96 8.68
N PHE A 691 9.20 12.99 9.27
CA PHE A 691 10.29 12.80 10.23
C PHE A 691 10.12 13.61 11.53
N ALA A 692 8.96 14.28 11.67
CA ALA A 692 8.69 15.36 12.64
C ALA A 692 9.86 16.36 12.68
N LEU A 693 9.84 17.32 11.73
CA LEU A 693 10.76 18.46 11.73
C LEU A 693 10.53 19.36 12.94
#